data_AF-A0A354CI22-F1
#
_entry.id   AF-A0A354CI22-F1
#
_cell.length_a   1.000
_cell.length_b   1.000
_cell.length_c   1.000
_cell.angle_alpha   90.00
_cell.angle_beta   90.00
_cell.angle_gamma   90.00
#
_symmetry.space_group_name_H-M   'P 1'
#
loop_
_entity.id
_entity.type
_entity.pdbx_description
1 polymer ?
#
loop_
_entity_poly.entity_id
_entity_poly.type
_entity_poly.pdbx_seq_one_letter_code
_entity_poly.pdbx_strand_id
1 'polypeptide(L)'
;IFLKMCELLKMRDILTLDQLNEAGTPDVDAIRKMPTYHIILLASSEQGRINLYRLISASHITYFANRPRIPKSLLARYRDGIIVGSACEAGDLFQAVLNGAPEEEIARIVNFYDYLEVQPIGNNRFMIDSDSCWVKDEQDLIDLNRKIIHLGEVFNKPVVATGDVHFMNPEDEVYRRIVMTQKGFDDADRQAPLYLRTTEEMLAEFEYLDADKAYEIVVTNTDRIMKMCEKIEPVRPDKRPPVIENSDQTLRDICYNRAHEMYGPTLPTVVEERLERELKSIISNGYSVMYIIAQKLVWKSNDDGYLVGSRGSVGSSFAATMAGITEVNPLSPHYLCPNCYYVDFDSEDVRKFSGAAGCDMPDKICPVCGKKLRKEGFDIPFETFLGFKGNKEPDIDLNFSNEYQSKAHAYTEVIFGKGQTFKAGTIGTVAEKTAYGYVKGYFEKQSEKLGHNVTKRNCEIERLAAGCVDIRRTTGQHPGGIVVLPIGEEIHTFTPIQHPANKMDSGITTTHFDYHSIDHNLLKLDILGHLDPTMIRMLQDLTGLDPTEIPLDSPEVMSLFKDTSALGITPDMIGGTKLGALGIPEFGTDFAMQMLIDAKPQHFSDLVRIAGLAHGTDVWLGNAQTLIAEGKATISTAICTRDDIMTYL
;
A
#
# COMPACT_ATOMS: atom_id res chain seq x y z
N ILE A 1 14.36 38.23 -40.09
CA ILE A 1 14.11 37.42 -38.88
C ILE A 1 15.32 36.54 -38.54
N PHE A 2 15.71 35.60 -39.41
CA PHE A 2 16.87 34.71 -39.19
C PHE A 2 18.16 35.44 -38.79
N LEU A 3 18.59 36.48 -39.52
CA LEU A 3 19.78 37.28 -39.18
C LEU A 3 19.71 37.90 -37.78
N LYS A 4 18.51 38.29 -37.32
CA LYS A 4 18.30 38.88 -35.99
C LYS A 4 18.30 37.82 -34.89
N MET A 5 17.82 36.61 -35.21
CA MET A 5 17.98 35.43 -34.35
C MET A 5 19.47 35.05 -34.21
N CYS A 6 20.25 35.07 -35.29
CA CYS A 6 21.70 34.82 -35.22
C CYS A 6 22.44 35.84 -34.35
N GLU A 7 22.06 37.12 -34.37
CA GLU A 7 22.62 38.13 -33.46
C GLU A 7 22.24 37.85 -32.00
N LEU A 8 20.98 37.46 -31.73
CA LEU A 8 20.53 37.07 -30.39
C LEU A 8 21.26 35.83 -29.84
N LEU A 9 21.56 34.86 -30.71
CA LEU A 9 22.33 33.67 -30.35
C LEU A 9 23.79 34.00 -30.03
N LYS A 10 24.41 34.89 -30.83
CA LYS A 10 25.76 35.41 -30.56
C LYS A 10 25.84 36.17 -29.23
N MET A 11 24.81 36.94 -28.86
CA MET A 11 24.75 37.63 -27.56
C MET A 11 24.59 36.67 -26.38
N ARG A 12 24.22 35.41 -26.63
CA ARG A 12 24.08 34.34 -25.62
C ARG A 12 25.23 33.33 -25.68
N ASP A 13 26.32 33.64 -26.37
CA ASP A 13 27.48 32.75 -26.59
C ASP A 13 27.13 31.39 -27.26
N ILE A 14 26.01 31.33 -28.00
CA ILE A 14 25.63 30.16 -28.79
C ILE A 14 26.18 30.33 -30.21
N LEU A 15 27.26 29.62 -30.51
CA LEU A 15 28.01 29.76 -31.77
C LEU A 15 27.93 28.51 -32.66
N THR A 16 27.51 27.38 -32.12
CA THR A 16 27.36 26.12 -32.87
C THR A 16 25.92 25.62 -32.87
N LEU A 17 25.60 24.78 -33.85
CA LEU A 17 24.29 24.10 -33.92
C LEU A 17 24.08 23.18 -32.70
N ASP A 18 25.15 22.54 -32.22
CA ASP A 18 25.09 21.68 -31.03
C ASP A 18 24.76 22.49 -29.77
N GLN A 19 25.40 23.65 -29.58
CA GLN A 19 25.09 24.57 -28.47
C GLN A 19 23.65 25.12 -28.57
N LEU A 20 23.16 25.34 -29.79
CA LEU A 20 21.78 25.78 -30.02
C LEU A 20 20.78 24.68 -29.67
N ASN A 21 21.07 23.43 -30.02
CA ASN A 21 20.25 22.28 -29.66
C ASN A 21 20.28 22.03 -28.15
N GLU A 22 21.44 22.18 -27.51
CA GLU A 22 21.62 22.02 -26.07
C GLU A 22 20.86 23.13 -25.31
N ALA A 23 21.02 24.40 -25.71
CA ALA A 23 20.29 25.53 -25.14
C ALA A 23 18.79 25.57 -25.50
N GLY A 24 18.41 24.92 -26.61
CA GLY A 24 17.04 24.74 -27.06
C GLY A 24 16.34 23.53 -26.43
N THR A 25 17.05 22.71 -25.66
CA THR A 25 16.46 21.59 -24.92
C THR A 25 15.54 22.19 -23.86
N PRO A 26 14.21 22.03 -23.97
CA PRO A 26 13.31 22.67 -23.04
C PRO A 26 13.54 22.11 -21.63
N ASP A 27 13.78 23.02 -20.68
CA ASP A 27 13.84 22.67 -19.27
C ASP A 27 12.52 21.98 -18.83
N VAL A 28 12.58 21.20 -17.76
CA VAL A 28 11.44 20.46 -17.20
C VAL A 28 10.24 21.39 -16.99
N ASP A 29 10.48 22.61 -16.51
CA ASP A 29 9.42 23.61 -16.30
C ASP A 29 8.83 24.17 -17.59
N ALA A 30 9.61 24.24 -18.67
CA ALA A 30 9.10 24.59 -19.99
C ALA A 30 8.21 23.46 -20.53
N ILE A 31 8.64 22.20 -20.38
CA ILE A 31 7.86 21.02 -20.79
C ILE A 31 6.54 20.93 -20.00
N ARG A 32 6.54 21.28 -18.71
CA ARG A 32 5.34 21.35 -17.87
C ARG A 32 4.33 22.41 -18.32
N LYS A 33 4.71 23.34 -19.19
CA LYS A 33 3.83 24.40 -19.75
C LYS A 33 3.43 24.13 -21.21
N MET A 34 3.99 23.12 -21.85
CA MET A 34 3.65 22.76 -23.24
C MET A 34 2.21 22.23 -23.36
N PRO A 35 1.59 22.39 -24.55
CA PRO A 35 0.31 21.77 -24.85
C PRO A 35 0.42 20.24 -24.74
N THR A 36 -0.68 19.62 -24.32
CA THR A 36 -0.76 18.17 -24.09
C THR A 36 -1.78 17.55 -25.04
N TYR A 37 -1.41 16.41 -25.62
CA TYR A 37 -2.26 15.63 -26.50
C TYR A 37 -2.40 14.21 -25.96
N HIS A 38 -3.51 13.56 -26.28
CA HIS A 38 -3.71 12.14 -25.96
C HIS A 38 -2.88 11.24 -26.87
N ILE A 39 -2.52 10.07 -26.35
CA ILE A 39 -1.72 9.06 -27.04
C ILE A 39 -2.04 7.69 -26.45
N ILE A 40 -2.04 6.64 -27.27
CA ILE A 40 -2.17 5.25 -26.81
C ILE A 40 -0.81 4.57 -26.89
N LEU A 41 -0.42 3.90 -25.80
CA LEU A 41 0.82 3.14 -25.69
C LEU A 41 0.48 1.69 -25.35
N LEU A 42 0.84 0.75 -26.23
CA LEU A 42 0.68 -0.68 -26.01
C LEU A 42 2.05 -1.31 -25.79
N ALA A 43 2.24 -2.00 -24.67
CA ALA A 43 3.46 -2.77 -24.44
C ALA A 43 3.38 -4.07 -25.26
N SER A 44 4.27 -4.22 -26.25
CA SER A 44 4.31 -5.40 -27.12
C SER A 44 5.22 -6.52 -26.62
N SER A 45 6.12 -6.22 -25.68
CA SER A 45 7.03 -7.19 -25.05
C SER A 45 7.30 -6.84 -23.59
N GLU A 46 7.97 -7.73 -22.87
CA GLU A 46 8.42 -7.50 -21.49
C GLU A 46 9.29 -6.22 -21.36
N GLN A 47 10.16 -5.96 -22.33
CA GLN A 47 10.95 -4.72 -22.35
C GLN A 47 10.05 -3.48 -22.53
N GLY A 48 8.98 -3.62 -23.33
CA GLY A 48 7.93 -2.64 -23.47
C GLY A 48 7.19 -2.33 -22.18
N ARG A 49 6.87 -3.36 -21.38
CA ARG A 49 6.24 -3.20 -20.06
C ARG A 49 7.14 -2.41 -19.11
N ILE A 50 8.42 -2.77 -19.02
CA ILE A 50 9.39 -2.04 -18.18
C ILE A 50 9.51 -0.58 -18.64
N ASN A 51 9.58 -0.35 -19.95
CA ASN A 51 9.62 0.99 -20.53
C ASN A 51 8.35 1.80 -20.24
N LEU A 52 7.17 1.17 -20.32
CA LEU A 52 5.91 1.80 -19.94
C LEU A 52 5.94 2.22 -18.45
N TYR A 53 6.49 1.39 -17.57
CA TYR A 53 6.59 1.71 -16.15
C TYR A 53 7.56 2.86 -15.89
N ARG A 54 8.68 2.93 -16.62
CA ARG A 54 9.59 4.10 -16.60
C ARG A 54 8.89 5.38 -17.06
N LEU A 55 8.09 5.30 -18.12
CA LEU A 55 7.34 6.44 -18.65
C LEU A 55 6.26 6.94 -17.68
N ILE A 56 5.49 6.02 -17.08
CA ILE A 56 4.52 6.33 -16.02
C ILE A 56 5.23 7.01 -14.85
N SER A 57 6.35 6.45 -14.42
CA SER A 57 7.13 6.98 -13.29
C SER A 57 7.64 8.39 -13.54
N ALA A 58 8.26 8.63 -14.70
CA ALA A 58 8.72 9.95 -15.10
C ALA A 58 7.56 10.96 -15.22
N SER A 59 6.38 10.52 -15.68
CA SER A 59 5.21 11.37 -15.80
C SER A 59 4.66 11.85 -14.45
N HIS A 60 4.79 11.04 -13.40
CA HIS A 60 4.33 11.35 -12.04
C HIS A 60 5.40 12.02 -11.16
N ILE A 61 6.69 11.82 -11.44
CA ILE A 61 7.79 12.33 -10.61
C ILE A 61 8.49 13.54 -11.25
N THR A 62 8.81 13.48 -12.54
CA THR A 62 9.64 14.52 -13.17
C THR A 62 8.75 15.54 -13.88
N TYR A 63 7.83 15.08 -14.71
CA TYR A 63 7.09 15.92 -15.64
C TYR A 63 5.68 16.29 -15.17
N PHE A 64 5.29 15.89 -13.96
CA PHE A 64 3.97 16.19 -13.40
C PHE A 64 3.72 17.71 -13.31
N ALA A 65 2.49 18.12 -13.59
CA ALA A 65 2.02 19.50 -13.44
C ALA A 65 0.59 19.48 -12.88
N ASN A 66 -0.45 19.79 -13.67
CA ASN A 66 -1.84 19.53 -13.29
C ASN A 66 -2.26 18.07 -13.55
N ARG A 67 -1.60 17.43 -14.53
CA ARG A 67 -1.80 16.03 -14.91
C ARG A 67 -0.42 15.41 -15.25
N PRO A 68 -0.25 14.09 -15.10
CA PRO A 68 0.94 13.40 -15.56
C PRO A 68 1.08 13.57 -17.08
N ARG A 69 2.31 13.80 -17.56
CA ARG A 69 2.59 14.00 -18.99
C ARG A 69 3.91 13.35 -19.36
N ILE A 70 4.04 12.96 -20.64
CA ILE A 70 5.23 12.30 -21.17
C ILE A 70 5.77 13.14 -22.32
N PRO A 71 7.03 13.62 -22.25
CA PRO A 71 7.66 14.30 -23.37
C PRO A 71 7.85 13.32 -24.54
N LYS A 72 7.57 13.74 -25.78
CA LYS A 72 7.80 12.89 -26.97
C LYS A 72 9.25 12.42 -27.11
N SER A 73 10.22 13.22 -26.69
CA SER A 73 11.64 12.84 -26.64
C SER A 73 11.92 11.69 -25.68
N LEU A 74 11.25 11.68 -24.52
CA LEU A 74 11.35 10.60 -23.55
C LEU A 74 10.70 9.32 -24.07
N LEU A 75 9.52 9.43 -24.68
CA LEU A 75 8.86 8.30 -25.35
C LEU A 75 9.75 7.74 -26.46
N ALA A 76 10.38 8.58 -27.28
CA ALA A 76 11.31 8.12 -28.32
C ALA A 76 12.51 7.35 -27.74
N ARG A 77 13.02 7.78 -26.57
CA ARG A 77 14.12 7.09 -25.88
C ARG A 77 13.72 5.70 -25.36
N TYR A 78 12.48 5.55 -24.88
CA TYR A 78 11.95 4.29 -24.33
C TYR A 78 10.94 3.62 -25.26
N ARG A 79 11.05 3.85 -26.57
CA ARG A 79 10.09 3.35 -27.56
C ARG A 79 10.20 1.84 -27.79
N ASP A 80 11.33 1.24 -27.46
CA ASP A 80 11.55 -0.19 -27.64
C ASP A 80 10.49 -1.01 -26.90
N GLY A 81 9.86 -1.94 -27.61
CA GLY A 81 8.73 -2.73 -27.11
C GLY A 81 7.41 -1.96 -26.91
N ILE A 82 7.28 -0.72 -27.40
CA ILE A 82 6.04 0.07 -27.29
C ILE A 82 5.47 0.36 -28.69
N ILE A 83 4.22 -0.01 -28.90
CA ILE A 83 3.43 0.36 -30.08
C ILE A 83 2.63 1.63 -29.74
N VAL A 84 2.71 2.63 -30.61
CA VAL A 84 2.15 3.96 -30.38
C VAL A 84 0.98 4.24 -31.33
N GLY A 85 -0.20 4.45 -30.76
CA GLY A 85 -1.44 4.84 -31.46
C GLY A 85 -1.70 6.34 -31.43
N SER A 86 -2.42 6.85 -32.44
CA SER A 86 -2.72 8.28 -32.56
C SER A 86 -3.77 8.81 -31.57
N ALA A 87 -4.44 7.92 -30.83
CA ALA A 87 -5.51 8.21 -29.88
C ALA A 87 -6.73 8.92 -30.48
N CYS A 88 -7.49 9.56 -29.61
CA CYS A 88 -8.82 10.10 -29.84
C CYS A 88 -8.83 11.51 -30.47
N GLU A 89 -9.95 12.20 -30.38
CA GLU A 89 -10.15 13.57 -30.84
C GLU A 89 -9.18 14.58 -30.20
N ALA A 90 -8.74 14.33 -28.97
CA ALA A 90 -7.72 15.11 -28.28
C ALA A 90 -6.28 14.67 -28.62
N GLY A 91 -6.12 13.73 -29.55
CA GLY A 91 -4.83 13.29 -30.10
C GLY A 91 -4.21 14.34 -31.03
N ASP A 92 -2.88 14.31 -31.13
CA ASP A 92 -2.11 15.29 -31.90
C ASP A 92 -2.46 15.26 -33.39
N LEU A 93 -2.65 14.07 -33.96
CA LEU A 93 -3.02 13.90 -35.37
C LEU A 93 -4.43 14.44 -35.64
N PHE A 94 -5.41 14.08 -34.82
CA PHE A 94 -6.80 14.53 -35.01
C PHE A 94 -6.89 16.05 -34.91
N GLN A 95 -6.23 16.65 -33.90
CA GLN A 95 -6.18 18.10 -33.73
C GLN A 95 -5.47 18.80 -34.90
N ALA A 96 -4.38 18.25 -35.44
CA ALA A 96 -3.71 18.80 -36.61
C ALA A 96 -4.61 18.77 -37.86
N VAL A 97 -5.34 17.66 -38.05
CA VAL A 97 -6.30 17.50 -39.16
C VAL A 97 -7.48 18.47 -39.01
N LEU A 98 -8.01 18.61 -37.80
CA LEU A 98 -9.11 19.52 -37.46
C LEU A 98 -8.72 20.99 -37.69
N ASN A 99 -7.52 21.40 -37.28
CA ASN A 99 -7.07 22.79 -37.40
C ASN A 99 -6.57 23.14 -38.82
N GLY A 100 -6.59 22.20 -39.77
CA GLY A 100 -6.11 22.43 -41.13
C GLY A 100 -4.60 22.69 -41.18
N ALA A 101 -3.81 21.99 -40.35
CA ALA A 101 -2.37 22.11 -40.32
C ALA A 101 -1.74 21.79 -41.70
N PRO A 102 -0.56 22.37 -42.04
CA PRO A 102 0.13 22.09 -43.29
C PRO A 102 0.42 20.60 -43.49
N GLU A 103 0.39 20.12 -44.73
CA GLU A 103 0.62 18.71 -45.06
C GLU A 103 1.98 18.19 -44.55
N GLU A 104 3.02 19.04 -44.57
CA GLU A 104 4.34 18.70 -44.03
C GLU A 104 4.30 18.40 -42.52
N GLU A 105 3.47 19.12 -41.77
CA GLU A 105 3.30 18.91 -40.33
C GLU A 105 2.53 17.62 -40.06
N ILE A 106 1.43 17.40 -40.78
CA ILE A 106 0.64 16.17 -40.71
C ILE A 106 1.51 14.95 -41.04
N ALA A 107 2.33 15.02 -42.10
CA ALA A 107 3.25 13.95 -42.48
C ALA A 107 4.25 13.62 -41.36
N ARG A 108 4.80 14.64 -40.68
CA ARG A 108 5.70 14.43 -39.53
C ARG A 108 4.99 13.76 -38.36
N ILE A 109 3.74 14.14 -38.09
CA ILE A 109 2.93 13.59 -37.01
C ILE A 109 2.58 12.12 -37.30
N VAL A 110 2.07 11.81 -38.50
CA VAL A 110 1.71 10.44 -38.92
C VAL A 110 2.91 9.49 -38.82
N ASN A 111 4.10 9.94 -39.22
CA ASN A 111 5.31 9.11 -39.16
C ASN A 111 5.74 8.75 -37.73
N PHE A 112 5.31 9.50 -36.71
CA PHE A 112 5.58 9.19 -35.31
C PHE A 112 4.73 8.04 -34.77
N TYR A 113 3.60 7.72 -35.39
CA TYR A 113 2.68 6.67 -34.95
C TYR A 113 2.92 5.35 -35.66
N ASP A 114 2.69 4.23 -34.97
CA ASP A 114 2.76 2.89 -35.54
C ASP A 114 1.44 2.50 -36.22
N TYR A 115 0.32 2.98 -35.66
CA TYR A 115 -1.01 2.85 -36.23
C TYR A 115 -1.83 4.11 -35.96
N LEU A 116 -2.85 4.34 -36.79
CA LEU A 116 -3.76 5.48 -36.67
C LEU A 116 -5.11 5.00 -36.14
N GLU A 117 -5.77 5.84 -35.37
CA GLU A 117 -7.05 5.55 -34.73
C GLU A 117 -8.16 6.42 -35.30
N VAL A 118 -9.32 5.80 -35.52
CA VAL A 118 -10.59 6.46 -35.81
C VAL A 118 -11.64 5.96 -34.84
N GLN A 119 -12.61 6.81 -34.52
CA GLN A 119 -13.61 6.52 -33.50
C GLN A 119 -15.02 6.58 -34.11
N PRO A 120 -16.00 5.88 -33.49
CA PRO A 120 -17.41 6.01 -33.83
C PRO A 120 -17.85 7.47 -33.84
N ILE A 121 -18.78 7.83 -34.74
CA ILE A 121 -19.27 9.22 -34.87
C ILE A 121 -19.89 9.68 -33.55
N GLY A 122 -20.60 8.78 -32.86
CA GLY A 122 -21.20 9.05 -31.56
C GLY A 122 -20.19 9.56 -30.51
N ASN A 123 -18.93 9.12 -30.57
CA ASN A 123 -17.89 9.54 -29.62
C ASN A 123 -17.60 11.04 -29.73
N ASN A 124 -17.63 11.57 -30.96
CA ASN A 124 -17.24 12.95 -31.27
C ASN A 124 -18.43 13.88 -31.53
N ARG A 125 -19.66 13.39 -31.32
CA ARG A 125 -20.89 14.16 -31.54
C ARG A 125 -20.95 15.45 -30.73
N PHE A 126 -20.33 15.48 -29.55
CA PHE A 126 -20.24 16.68 -28.71
C PHE A 126 -19.54 17.85 -29.40
N MET A 127 -18.73 17.60 -30.44
CA MET A 127 -18.04 18.63 -31.21
C MET A 127 -19.02 19.47 -32.04
N ILE A 128 -20.13 18.88 -32.50
CA ILE A 128 -21.16 19.58 -33.29
C ILE A 128 -21.80 20.73 -32.49
N ASP A 129 -22.00 20.50 -31.20
CA ASP A 129 -22.61 21.49 -30.28
C ASP A 129 -21.57 22.47 -29.70
N SER A 130 -20.30 22.34 -30.06
CA SER A 130 -19.22 23.17 -29.50
C SER A 130 -18.88 24.36 -30.39
N ASP A 131 -18.94 25.56 -29.83
CA ASP A 131 -18.46 26.79 -30.48
C ASP A 131 -16.94 26.82 -30.71
N SER A 132 -16.21 25.84 -30.15
CA SER A 132 -14.73 25.78 -30.20
C SER A 132 -14.16 25.16 -31.48
N CYS A 133 -14.99 24.59 -32.36
CA CYS A 133 -14.53 23.95 -33.59
C CYS A 133 -15.48 24.25 -34.77
N TRP A 134 -15.02 23.97 -36.00
CA TRP A 134 -15.79 24.28 -37.21
C TRP A 134 -16.76 23.19 -37.63
N VAL A 135 -16.79 22.05 -36.92
CA VAL A 135 -17.65 20.89 -37.19
C VAL A 135 -19.11 21.28 -36.94
N LYS A 136 -19.96 21.13 -37.95
CA LYS A 136 -21.39 21.56 -37.89
C LYS A 136 -22.37 20.40 -37.96
N ASP A 137 -21.97 19.27 -38.50
CA ASP A 137 -22.83 18.12 -38.67
C ASP A 137 -22.05 16.79 -38.59
N GLU A 138 -22.78 15.68 -38.69
CA GLU A 138 -22.18 14.34 -38.70
C GLU A 138 -21.37 14.07 -39.97
N GLN A 139 -21.62 14.81 -41.06
CA GLN A 139 -20.88 14.64 -42.32
C GLN A 139 -19.45 15.15 -42.18
N ASP A 140 -19.24 16.28 -41.49
CA ASP A 140 -17.91 16.79 -41.16
C ASP A 140 -17.09 15.77 -40.34
N LEU A 141 -17.73 15.07 -39.39
CA LEU A 141 -17.09 14.01 -38.58
C LEU A 141 -16.70 12.79 -39.46
N ILE A 142 -17.58 12.39 -40.38
CA ILE A 142 -17.30 11.34 -41.36
C ILE A 142 -16.10 11.72 -42.23
N ASP A 143 -16.04 12.97 -42.68
CA ASP A 143 -14.97 13.45 -43.56
C ASP A 143 -13.62 13.54 -42.82
N LEU A 144 -13.62 13.88 -41.52
CA LEU A 144 -12.44 13.78 -40.67
C LEU A 144 -11.93 12.34 -40.55
N ASN A 145 -12.83 11.38 -40.30
CA ASN A 145 -12.47 9.96 -40.26
C ASN A 145 -11.92 9.47 -41.62
N ARG A 146 -12.57 9.83 -42.73
CA ARG A 146 -12.09 9.52 -44.09
C ARG A 146 -10.71 10.10 -44.36
N LYS A 147 -10.44 11.31 -43.90
CA LYS A 147 -9.12 11.94 -44.05
C LYS A 147 -8.03 11.19 -43.28
N ILE A 148 -8.30 10.73 -42.06
CA ILE A 148 -7.36 9.91 -41.28
C ILE A 148 -7.15 8.54 -41.96
N ILE A 149 -8.21 7.92 -42.47
CA ILE A 149 -8.12 6.66 -43.22
C ILE A 149 -7.24 6.83 -44.46
N HIS A 150 -7.47 7.90 -45.22
CA HIS A 150 -6.67 8.23 -46.40
C HIS A 150 -5.19 8.46 -46.05
N LEU A 151 -4.89 9.16 -44.95
CA LEU A 151 -3.52 9.31 -44.45
C LEU A 151 -2.88 7.95 -44.12
N GLY A 152 -3.63 7.03 -43.52
CA GLY A 152 -3.17 5.67 -43.28
C GLY A 152 -2.74 4.96 -44.57
N GLU A 153 -3.52 5.09 -45.64
CA GLU A 153 -3.22 4.50 -46.95
C GLU A 153 -1.98 5.13 -47.60
N VAL A 154 -1.88 6.47 -47.59
CA VAL A 154 -0.76 7.20 -48.20
C VAL A 154 0.56 6.89 -47.50
N PHE A 155 0.57 6.80 -46.18
CA PHE A 155 1.77 6.55 -45.38
C PHE A 155 1.97 5.06 -45.06
N ASN A 156 1.13 4.17 -45.60
CA ASN A 156 1.15 2.72 -45.35
C ASN A 156 1.17 2.37 -43.85
N LYS A 157 0.31 3.05 -43.08
CA LYS A 157 0.09 2.84 -41.64
C LYS A 157 -1.26 2.15 -41.43
N PRO A 158 -1.33 1.08 -40.61
CA PRO A 158 -2.61 0.46 -40.26
C PRO A 158 -3.53 1.48 -39.59
N VAL A 159 -4.81 1.49 -39.99
CA VAL A 159 -5.84 2.29 -39.36
C VAL A 159 -6.76 1.34 -38.59
N VAL A 160 -7.04 1.64 -37.33
CA VAL A 160 -7.88 0.82 -36.46
C VAL A 160 -9.04 1.64 -35.90
N ALA A 161 -10.19 1.00 -35.81
CA ALA A 161 -11.36 1.58 -35.17
C ALA A 161 -11.33 1.30 -33.65
N THR A 162 -11.34 2.35 -32.82
CA THR A 162 -11.30 2.21 -31.34
C THR A 162 -12.51 2.86 -30.69
N GLY A 163 -13.02 2.24 -29.60
CA GLY A 163 -14.26 2.65 -28.95
C GLY A 163 -14.11 3.67 -27.83
N ASP A 164 -12.89 3.92 -27.33
CA ASP A 164 -12.60 4.74 -26.14
C ASP A 164 -13.51 4.41 -24.94
N VAL A 165 -13.55 3.12 -24.60
CA VAL A 165 -14.52 2.54 -23.65
C VAL A 165 -14.25 3.03 -22.22
N HIS A 166 -15.31 3.52 -21.56
CA HIS A 166 -15.28 3.99 -20.17
C HIS A 166 -16.24 3.21 -19.25
N PHE A 167 -17.17 2.43 -19.81
CA PHE A 167 -18.14 1.63 -19.08
C PHE A 167 -18.60 0.43 -19.94
N MET A 168 -19.23 -0.57 -19.32
CA MET A 168 -19.53 -1.84 -19.98
C MET A 168 -20.73 -1.72 -20.92
N ASN A 169 -21.89 -1.36 -20.39
CA ASN A 169 -23.16 -1.30 -21.13
C ASN A 169 -23.66 0.13 -21.30
N PRO A 170 -24.51 0.42 -22.30
CA PRO A 170 -25.05 1.77 -22.51
C PRO A 170 -25.67 2.40 -21.25
N GLU A 171 -26.42 1.63 -20.47
CA GLU A 171 -27.08 2.09 -19.23
C GLU A 171 -26.11 2.49 -18.10
N ASP A 172 -24.85 2.05 -18.16
CA ASP A 172 -23.83 2.33 -17.14
C ASP A 172 -23.29 3.78 -17.25
N GLU A 173 -23.68 4.53 -18.29
CA GLU A 173 -23.36 5.95 -18.47
C GLU A 173 -23.71 6.78 -17.22
N VAL A 174 -24.76 6.37 -16.48
CA VAL A 174 -25.30 7.10 -15.34
C VAL A 174 -24.27 7.23 -14.22
N TYR A 175 -23.45 6.21 -14.03
CA TYR A 175 -22.41 6.20 -13.00
C TYR A 175 -21.32 7.23 -13.35
N ARG A 176 -20.88 7.26 -14.61
CA ARG A 176 -19.90 8.24 -15.11
C ARG A 176 -20.45 9.67 -15.03
N ARG A 177 -21.72 9.89 -15.36
CA ARG A 177 -22.42 11.19 -15.21
C ARG A 177 -22.42 11.69 -13.77
N ILE A 178 -22.72 10.83 -12.81
CA ILE A 178 -22.70 11.16 -11.37
C ILE A 178 -21.28 11.58 -10.95
N VAL A 179 -20.26 10.80 -11.34
CA VAL A 179 -18.85 11.10 -11.00
C VAL A 179 -18.37 12.40 -11.65
N MET A 180 -18.72 12.65 -12.91
CA MET A 180 -18.34 13.89 -13.61
C MET A 180 -19.00 15.13 -13.00
N THR A 181 -20.27 15.02 -12.59
CA THR A 181 -21.00 16.10 -11.91
C THR A 181 -20.35 16.46 -10.57
N GLN A 182 -19.82 15.48 -9.84
CA GLN A 182 -19.07 15.71 -8.60
C GLN A 182 -17.71 16.38 -8.85
N LYS A 183 -17.07 16.08 -9.98
CA LYS A 183 -15.83 16.75 -10.41
C LYS A 183 -16.04 18.17 -10.96
N GLY A 184 -17.30 18.61 -11.12
CA GLY A 184 -17.64 19.96 -11.58
C GLY A 184 -17.66 20.12 -13.10
N PHE A 185 -17.88 19.03 -13.85
CA PHE A 185 -18.08 19.10 -15.30
C PHE A 185 -19.52 19.55 -15.60
N ASP A 186 -19.66 20.65 -16.34
CA ASP A 186 -20.96 21.24 -16.68
C ASP A 186 -21.73 20.42 -17.72
N ASP A 187 -21.00 19.70 -18.57
CA ASP A 187 -21.46 18.83 -19.65
C ASP A 187 -21.74 17.38 -19.21
N ALA A 188 -21.70 17.09 -17.91
CA ALA A 188 -21.84 15.74 -17.38
C ALA A 188 -23.13 15.02 -17.83
N ASP A 189 -24.19 15.76 -18.17
CA ASP A 189 -25.47 15.25 -18.63
C ASP A 189 -25.51 14.90 -20.13
N ARG A 190 -24.52 15.35 -20.92
CA ARG A 190 -24.43 15.16 -22.38
C ARG A 190 -23.19 14.35 -22.74
N GLN A 191 -23.11 13.11 -22.23
CA GLN A 191 -21.95 12.26 -22.50
C GLN A 191 -22.06 11.56 -23.84
N ALA A 192 -20.91 11.35 -24.47
CA ALA A 192 -20.78 10.44 -25.58
C ALA A 192 -21.05 8.97 -25.14
N PRO A 193 -21.59 8.12 -26.03
CA PRO A 193 -21.82 6.70 -25.77
C PRO A 193 -20.51 5.91 -25.79
N LEU A 194 -19.77 5.94 -24.68
CA LEU A 194 -18.46 5.31 -24.50
C LEU A 194 -18.54 3.92 -23.85
N TYR A 195 -19.50 3.09 -24.30
CA TYR A 195 -19.67 1.71 -23.84
C TYR A 195 -18.85 0.72 -24.66
N LEU A 196 -18.69 -0.51 -24.16
CA LEU A 196 -18.03 -1.59 -24.89
C LEU A 196 -18.93 -2.09 -26.03
N ARG A 197 -18.72 -1.56 -27.24
CA ARG A 197 -19.43 -2.00 -28.44
C ARG A 197 -19.04 -3.42 -28.83
N THR A 198 -20.03 -4.16 -29.30
CA THR A 198 -19.82 -5.41 -30.04
C THR A 198 -19.22 -5.12 -31.42
N THR A 199 -18.63 -6.14 -32.04
CA THR A 199 -18.09 -6.01 -33.41
C THR A 199 -19.18 -5.61 -34.42
N GLU A 200 -20.40 -6.10 -34.26
CA GLU A 200 -21.53 -5.75 -35.14
C GLU A 200 -21.92 -4.27 -35.01
N GLU A 201 -22.06 -3.77 -33.78
CA GLU A 201 -22.30 -2.34 -33.53
C GLU A 201 -21.15 -1.48 -34.05
N MET A 202 -19.90 -1.93 -33.88
CA MET A 202 -18.75 -1.21 -34.38
C MET A 202 -18.76 -1.17 -35.91
N LEU A 203 -19.07 -2.26 -36.61
CA LEU A 203 -19.20 -2.27 -38.07
C LEU A 203 -20.32 -1.33 -38.55
N ALA A 204 -21.45 -1.31 -37.84
CA ALA A 204 -22.58 -0.43 -38.14
C ALA A 204 -22.18 1.07 -38.08
N GLU A 205 -21.34 1.45 -37.10
CA GLU A 205 -20.83 2.82 -36.96
C GLU A 205 -19.92 3.26 -38.13
N PHE A 206 -19.39 2.31 -38.93
CA PHE A 206 -18.54 2.60 -40.09
C PHE A 206 -19.19 2.20 -41.43
N GLU A 207 -20.51 2.02 -41.49
CA GLU A 207 -21.25 1.69 -42.72
C GLU A 207 -21.14 2.74 -43.84
N TYR A 208 -20.73 3.97 -43.51
CA TYR A 208 -20.47 5.02 -44.50
C TYR A 208 -19.17 4.81 -45.31
N LEU A 209 -18.39 3.77 -44.98
CA LEU A 209 -17.22 3.29 -45.71
C LEU A 209 -17.59 2.05 -46.54
N ASP A 210 -16.74 1.69 -47.51
CA ASP A 210 -16.87 0.43 -48.22
C ASP A 210 -16.78 -0.76 -47.25
N ALA A 211 -17.60 -1.79 -47.46
CA ALA A 211 -17.71 -2.94 -46.54
C ALA A 211 -16.35 -3.60 -46.24
N ASP A 212 -15.50 -3.74 -47.27
CA ASP A 212 -14.15 -4.28 -47.11
C ASP A 212 -13.28 -3.39 -46.22
N LYS A 213 -13.38 -2.06 -46.37
CA LYS A 213 -12.62 -1.09 -45.58
C LYS A 213 -13.10 -1.05 -44.13
N ALA A 214 -14.42 -1.09 -43.91
CA ALA A 214 -14.99 -1.17 -42.56
C ALA A 214 -14.51 -2.44 -41.84
N TYR A 215 -14.56 -3.60 -42.50
CA TYR A 215 -14.06 -4.86 -41.94
C TYR A 215 -12.54 -4.84 -41.70
N GLU A 216 -11.79 -4.19 -42.59
CA GLU A 216 -10.35 -4.00 -42.45
C GLU A 216 -10.00 -3.27 -41.15
N ILE A 217 -10.58 -2.08 -40.92
CA ILE A 217 -10.23 -1.24 -39.77
C ILE A 217 -10.83 -1.72 -38.45
N VAL A 218 -12.00 -2.36 -38.48
CA VAL A 218 -12.70 -2.84 -37.25
C VAL A 218 -12.16 -4.19 -36.78
N VAL A 219 -11.85 -5.11 -37.70
CA VAL A 219 -11.50 -6.49 -37.35
C VAL A 219 -10.06 -6.85 -37.75
N THR A 220 -9.69 -6.62 -39.00
CA THR A 220 -8.42 -7.15 -39.53
C THR A 220 -7.20 -6.43 -38.93
N ASN A 221 -7.23 -5.10 -38.92
CA ASN A 221 -6.13 -4.29 -38.38
C ASN A 221 -6.07 -4.35 -36.86
N THR A 222 -7.21 -4.40 -36.16
CA THR A 222 -7.25 -4.56 -34.69
C THR A 222 -6.66 -5.91 -34.26
N ASP A 223 -7.03 -7.01 -34.92
CA ASP A 223 -6.44 -8.34 -34.72
C ASP A 223 -4.93 -8.35 -35.08
N ARG A 224 -4.54 -7.64 -36.14
CA ARG A 224 -3.14 -7.48 -36.52
C ARG A 224 -2.32 -6.78 -35.43
N ILE A 225 -2.82 -5.71 -34.83
CA ILE A 225 -2.15 -5.02 -33.72
C ILE A 225 -2.06 -5.93 -32.49
N MET A 226 -3.13 -6.66 -32.16
CA MET A 226 -3.12 -7.62 -31.05
C MET A 226 -2.04 -8.70 -31.24
N LYS A 227 -1.90 -9.23 -32.46
CA LYS A 227 -0.87 -10.23 -32.80
C LYS A 227 0.57 -9.70 -32.74
N MET A 228 0.78 -8.39 -32.69
CA MET A 228 2.10 -7.79 -32.46
C MET A 228 2.48 -7.80 -30.97
N CYS A 229 1.52 -8.02 -30.06
CA CYS A 229 1.75 -8.03 -28.63
C CYS A 229 1.96 -9.45 -28.11
N GLU A 230 3.03 -9.65 -27.35
CA GLU A 230 3.26 -10.85 -26.58
C GLU A 230 2.30 -10.94 -25.38
N LYS A 231 2.11 -12.16 -24.87
CA LYS A 231 1.42 -12.34 -23.58
C LYS A 231 2.39 -11.98 -22.45
N ILE A 232 2.13 -10.87 -21.78
CA ILE A 232 2.98 -10.34 -20.72
C ILE A 232 2.23 -10.37 -19.39
N GLU A 233 2.91 -10.73 -18.31
CA GLU A 233 2.39 -10.58 -16.96
C GLU A 233 2.70 -9.17 -16.42
N PRO A 234 1.73 -8.49 -15.77
CA PRO A 234 1.95 -7.13 -15.29
C PRO A 234 3.05 -7.05 -14.24
N VAL A 235 3.22 -8.12 -13.48
CA VAL A 235 4.25 -8.23 -12.45
C VAL A 235 5.04 -9.50 -12.70
N ARG A 236 6.32 -9.50 -12.34
CA ARG A 236 7.14 -10.69 -12.40
C ARG A 236 6.55 -11.81 -11.52
N PRO A 237 6.80 -13.09 -11.84
CA PRO A 237 6.32 -14.20 -11.02
C PRO A 237 7.29 -14.55 -9.87
N ASP A 238 8.56 -14.12 -9.94
CA ASP A 238 9.60 -14.53 -9.01
C ASP A 238 9.75 -13.60 -7.80
N LYS A 239 10.04 -14.22 -6.65
CA LYS A 239 10.37 -13.52 -5.41
C LYS A 239 11.85 -13.14 -5.37
N ARG A 240 12.13 -11.88 -5.06
CA ARG A 240 13.48 -11.33 -4.97
C ARG A 240 13.69 -10.76 -3.56
N PRO A 241 14.06 -11.60 -2.57
CA PRO A 241 14.36 -11.11 -1.23
C PRO A 241 15.68 -10.32 -1.24
N PRO A 242 15.82 -9.31 -0.37
CA PRO A 242 17.11 -8.63 -0.20
C PRO A 242 18.16 -9.60 0.34
N VAL A 243 19.42 -9.40 -0.03
CA VAL A 243 20.55 -10.21 0.44
C VAL A 243 21.52 -9.30 1.19
N ILE A 244 21.86 -9.69 2.41
CA ILE A 244 22.92 -9.06 3.22
C ILE A 244 24.01 -10.12 3.43
N GLU A 245 25.25 -9.78 3.11
CA GLU A 245 26.37 -10.70 3.23
C GLU A 245 26.56 -11.14 4.69
N ASN A 246 26.78 -12.45 4.90
CA ASN A 246 26.94 -13.07 6.22
C ASN A 246 25.77 -12.87 7.20
N SER A 247 24.55 -12.59 6.72
CA SER A 247 23.37 -12.42 7.60
C SER A 247 23.09 -13.62 8.49
N ASP A 248 23.26 -14.84 7.95
CA ASP A 248 22.99 -16.09 8.66
C ASP A 248 23.90 -16.27 9.89
N GLN A 249 25.21 -16.13 9.67
CA GLN A 249 26.20 -16.27 10.75
C GLN A 249 26.08 -15.12 11.75
N THR A 250 25.88 -13.89 11.26
CA THR A 250 25.70 -12.71 12.12
C THR A 250 24.48 -12.88 13.04
N LEU A 251 23.36 -13.37 12.51
CA LEU A 251 22.16 -13.61 13.31
C LEU A 251 22.42 -14.68 14.38
N ARG A 252 23.09 -15.78 14.01
CA ARG A 252 23.45 -16.84 14.92
C ARG A 252 24.33 -16.30 16.06
N ASP A 253 25.37 -15.54 15.73
CA ASP A 253 26.29 -14.97 16.72
C ASP A 253 25.58 -14.01 17.67
N ILE A 254 24.73 -13.11 17.16
CA ILE A 254 23.96 -12.18 18.00
C ILE A 254 23.08 -12.96 18.99
N CYS A 255 22.32 -13.93 18.48
CA CYS A 255 21.38 -14.68 19.31
C CYS A 255 22.08 -15.52 20.39
N TYR A 256 23.16 -16.23 20.02
CA TYR A 256 23.90 -17.05 20.98
C TYR A 256 24.65 -16.20 22.01
N ASN A 257 25.25 -15.07 21.59
CA ASN A 257 25.90 -14.15 22.52
C ASN A 257 24.89 -13.63 23.56
N ARG A 258 23.69 -13.21 23.12
CA ARG A 258 22.65 -12.74 24.03
C ARG A 258 22.11 -13.84 24.93
N ALA A 259 21.91 -15.05 24.39
CA ALA A 259 21.49 -16.20 25.17
C ALA A 259 22.51 -16.52 26.28
N HIS A 260 23.81 -16.45 25.98
CA HIS A 260 24.87 -16.66 26.96
C HIS A 260 24.96 -15.54 28.01
N GLU A 261 24.71 -14.29 27.63
CA GLU A 261 24.60 -13.18 28.58
C GLU A 261 23.45 -13.37 29.58
N MET A 262 22.32 -13.92 29.12
CA MET A 262 21.12 -14.10 29.94
C MET A 262 21.12 -15.39 30.75
N TYR A 263 21.41 -16.52 30.10
CA TYR A 263 21.30 -17.88 30.66
C TYR A 263 22.64 -18.48 31.10
N GLY A 264 23.74 -17.75 30.91
CA GLY A 264 25.08 -18.14 31.33
C GLY A 264 25.91 -18.86 30.27
N PRO A 265 27.17 -19.20 30.60
CA PRO A 265 28.12 -19.78 29.64
C PRO A 265 27.72 -21.18 29.15
N THR A 266 26.93 -21.91 29.94
CA THR A 266 26.36 -23.20 29.56
C THR A 266 24.85 -23.05 29.50
N LEU A 267 24.28 -23.11 28.30
CA LEU A 267 22.86 -22.91 28.09
C LEU A 267 22.05 -24.12 28.62
N PRO A 268 20.89 -23.88 29.25
CA PRO A 268 19.94 -24.95 29.53
C PRO A 268 19.48 -25.63 28.23
N THR A 269 19.27 -26.95 28.26
CA THR A 269 18.85 -27.73 27.09
C THR A 269 17.58 -27.16 26.42
N VAL A 270 16.60 -26.74 27.21
CA VAL A 270 15.36 -26.11 26.70
C VAL A 270 15.64 -24.86 25.84
N VAL A 271 16.62 -24.06 26.25
CA VAL A 271 17.02 -22.82 25.58
C VAL A 271 17.80 -23.13 24.31
N GLU A 272 18.79 -24.01 24.40
CA GLU A 272 19.64 -24.41 23.27
C GLU A 272 18.83 -25.10 22.17
N GLU A 273 17.97 -26.06 22.52
CA GLU A 273 17.13 -26.77 21.57
C GLU A 273 16.12 -25.84 20.89
N ARG A 274 15.49 -24.92 21.64
CA ARG A 274 14.58 -23.93 21.07
C ARG A 274 15.31 -23.03 20.09
N LEU A 275 16.45 -22.48 20.50
CA LEU A 275 17.20 -21.53 19.69
C LEU A 275 17.75 -22.17 18.41
N GLU A 276 18.31 -23.37 18.49
CA GLU A 276 18.83 -24.07 17.31
C GLU A 276 17.73 -24.46 16.34
N ARG A 277 16.58 -24.93 16.85
CA ARG A 277 15.41 -25.26 16.03
C ARG A 277 14.89 -24.04 15.27
N GLU A 278 14.74 -22.92 15.96
CA GLU A 278 14.26 -21.67 15.35
C GLU A 278 15.26 -21.11 14.33
N LEU A 279 16.53 -20.97 14.71
CA LEU A 279 17.58 -20.44 13.83
C LEU A 279 17.73 -21.28 12.57
N LYS A 280 17.69 -22.61 12.69
CA LYS A 280 17.73 -23.51 11.53
C LYS A 280 16.56 -23.24 10.58
N SER A 281 15.35 -23.06 11.11
CA SER A 281 14.16 -22.75 10.31
C SER A 281 14.25 -21.36 9.65
N ILE A 282 14.67 -20.34 10.40
CA ILE A 282 14.79 -18.96 9.91
C ILE A 282 15.83 -18.88 8.78
N ILE A 283 16.99 -19.51 8.98
CA ILE A 283 18.10 -19.51 8.01
C ILE A 283 17.73 -20.34 6.77
N SER A 284 17.19 -21.56 6.95
CA SER A 284 16.87 -22.42 5.79
C SER A 284 15.80 -21.83 4.87
N ASN A 285 14.90 -21.01 5.42
CA ASN A 285 13.85 -20.32 4.66
C ASN A 285 14.26 -18.92 4.17
N GLY A 286 15.51 -18.49 4.42
CA GLY A 286 16.05 -17.23 3.92
C GLY A 286 15.56 -15.96 4.64
N TYR A 287 15.03 -16.08 5.86
CA TYR A 287 14.48 -14.95 6.63
C TYR A 287 15.51 -14.27 7.56
N SER A 288 16.75 -14.74 7.58
CA SER A 288 17.83 -14.17 8.40
C SER A 288 18.04 -12.67 8.12
N VAL A 289 17.95 -12.29 6.85
CA VAL A 289 18.10 -10.90 6.40
C VAL A 289 17.06 -10.01 7.09
N MET A 290 15.78 -10.42 7.11
CA MET A 290 14.70 -9.66 7.77
C MET A 290 14.98 -9.44 9.24
N TYR A 291 15.46 -10.47 9.94
CA TYR A 291 15.79 -10.39 11.37
C TYR A 291 16.93 -9.40 11.60
N ILE A 292 18.00 -9.45 10.80
CA ILE A 292 19.11 -8.51 10.90
C ILE A 292 18.66 -7.06 10.64
N ILE A 293 17.75 -6.86 9.67
CA ILE A 293 17.22 -5.52 9.38
C ILE A 293 16.40 -4.99 10.56
N ALA A 294 15.46 -5.80 11.06
CA ALA A 294 14.62 -5.44 12.19
C ALA A 294 15.47 -5.13 13.43
N GLN A 295 16.47 -5.96 13.71
CA GLN A 295 17.43 -5.75 14.79
C GLN A 295 18.18 -4.42 14.64
N LYS A 296 18.69 -4.10 13.45
CA LYS A 296 19.39 -2.83 13.19
C LYS A 296 18.48 -1.62 13.41
N LEU A 297 17.22 -1.72 12.99
CA LEU A 297 16.22 -0.66 13.17
C LEU A 297 15.90 -0.44 14.66
N VAL A 298 15.65 -1.52 15.41
CA VAL A 298 15.36 -1.45 16.85
C VAL A 298 16.55 -0.88 17.61
N TRP A 299 17.76 -1.39 17.37
CA TRP A 299 18.96 -0.93 18.06
C TRP A 299 19.25 0.53 17.78
N LYS A 300 19.09 0.98 16.53
CA LYS A 300 19.28 2.39 16.17
C LYS A 300 18.28 3.31 16.89
N SER A 301 17.02 2.87 17.00
CA SER A 301 15.98 3.61 17.71
C SER A 301 16.29 3.70 19.20
N ASN A 302 16.66 2.58 19.82
CA ASN A 302 17.00 2.52 21.24
C ASN A 302 18.24 3.37 21.56
N ASP A 303 19.28 3.35 20.71
CA ASP A 303 20.48 4.19 20.83
C ASP A 303 20.16 5.70 20.72
N ASP A 304 19.17 6.05 19.89
CA ASP A 304 18.65 7.42 19.80
C ASP A 304 17.69 7.78 20.95
N GLY A 305 17.45 6.87 21.91
CA GLY A 305 16.60 7.07 23.07
C GLY A 305 15.11 6.79 22.85
N TYR A 306 14.72 6.21 21.72
CA TYR A 306 13.31 5.87 21.45
C TYR A 306 13.10 4.36 21.56
N LEU A 307 12.39 3.93 22.60
CA LEU A 307 11.98 2.53 22.74
C LEU A 307 11.07 2.11 21.57
N VAL A 308 11.20 0.87 21.14
CA VAL A 308 10.37 0.28 20.09
C VAL A 308 9.40 -0.73 20.72
N GLY A 309 8.10 -0.53 20.50
CA GLY A 309 7.08 -1.46 20.95
C GLY A 309 7.07 -2.73 20.08
N SER A 310 6.99 -3.88 20.73
CA SER A 310 6.85 -5.18 20.07
C SER A 310 5.45 -5.34 19.46
N ARG A 311 5.33 -6.00 18.30
CA ARG A 311 4.03 -6.24 17.65
C ARG A 311 4.04 -7.50 16.80
N GLY A 312 2.86 -8.08 16.60
CA GLY A 312 2.64 -9.15 15.63
C GLY A 312 3.18 -10.50 16.09
N SER A 313 3.27 -11.45 15.15
CA SER A 313 3.67 -12.83 15.46
C SER A 313 5.17 -13.00 15.72
N VAL A 314 6.00 -11.98 15.54
CA VAL A 314 7.45 -12.09 15.80
C VAL A 314 7.74 -12.35 17.29
N GLY A 315 6.82 -11.97 18.19
CA GLY A 315 6.86 -12.31 19.62
C GLY A 315 6.84 -13.81 19.93
N SER A 316 6.45 -14.65 18.97
CA SER A 316 6.48 -16.11 19.08
C SER A 316 7.88 -16.71 18.87
N SER A 317 8.86 -15.93 18.39
CA SER A 317 10.23 -16.39 18.12
C SER A 317 11.19 -16.03 19.24
N PHE A 318 11.78 -17.06 19.84
CA PHE A 318 12.84 -16.90 20.83
C PHE A 318 14.11 -16.33 20.20
N ALA A 319 14.40 -16.67 18.94
CA ALA A 319 15.49 -16.04 18.19
C ALA A 319 15.27 -14.52 18.03
N ALA A 320 14.03 -14.06 17.86
CA ALA A 320 13.72 -12.63 17.82
C ALA A 320 13.94 -11.95 19.18
N THR A 321 13.60 -12.62 20.29
CA THR A 321 13.90 -12.14 21.64
C THR A 321 15.41 -11.99 21.84
N MET A 322 16.20 -13.00 21.45
CA MET A 322 17.66 -12.99 21.60
C MET A 322 18.33 -11.99 20.64
N ALA A 323 17.75 -11.72 19.48
CA ALA A 323 18.21 -10.65 18.58
C ALA A 323 17.86 -9.24 19.09
N GLY A 324 17.01 -9.11 20.12
CA GLY A 324 16.52 -7.82 20.61
C GLY A 324 15.52 -7.15 19.67
N ILE A 325 14.77 -7.94 18.89
CA ILE A 325 13.70 -7.46 17.99
C ILE A 325 12.38 -7.33 18.75
N THR A 326 12.14 -8.20 19.73
CA THR A 326 10.94 -8.24 20.56
C THR A 326 11.31 -8.40 22.03
N GLU A 327 10.51 -7.80 22.91
CA GLU A 327 10.63 -7.93 24.37
C GLU A 327 9.88 -9.17 24.90
N VAL A 328 9.03 -9.78 24.06
CA VAL A 328 8.28 -10.99 24.42
C VAL A 328 9.20 -12.20 24.40
N ASN A 329 9.30 -12.92 25.52
CA ASN A 329 10.03 -14.19 25.62
C ASN A 329 9.05 -15.37 25.48
N PRO A 330 9.07 -16.11 24.36
CA PRO A 330 8.06 -17.14 24.08
C PRO A 330 8.35 -18.50 24.74
N LEU A 331 9.42 -18.63 25.53
CA LEU A 331 9.66 -19.84 26.30
C LEU A 331 8.54 -20.06 27.33
N SER A 332 8.42 -21.30 27.80
CA SER A 332 7.54 -21.60 28.93
C SER A 332 7.95 -20.81 30.17
N PRO A 333 7.01 -20.54 31.10
CA PRO A 333 7.28 -19.81 32.33
C PRO A 333 8.48 -20.37 33.08
N HIS A 334 9.39 -19.50 33.50
CA HIS A 334 10.58 -19.92 34.24
C HIS A 334 11.15 -18.80 35.10
N TYR A 335 11.89 -19.21 36.14
CA TYR A 335 12.71 -18.27 36.90
C TYR A 335 14.11 -18.19 36.32
N LEU A 336 14.66 -16.97 36.33
CA LEU A 336 16.04 -16.69 35.90
C LEU A 336 16.75 -15.84 36.94
N CYS A 337 17.95 -16.26 37.36
CA CYS A 337 18.81 -15.44 38.22
C CYS A 337 19.78 -14.61 37.38
N PRO A 338 19.68 -13.26 37.37
CA PRO A 338 20.55 -12.41 36.56
C PRO A 338 22.02 -12.38 37.03
N ASN A 339 22.36 -13.03 38.15
CA ASN A 339 23.69 -12.97 38.75
C ASN A 339 24.47 -14.29 38.72
N CYS A 340 23.80 -15.42 38.91
CA CYS A 340 24.45 -16.73 38.93
C CYS A 340 23.92 -17.68 37.85
N TYR A 341 23.05 -17.17 36.96
CA TYR A 341 22.48 -17.93 35.85
C TYR A 341 21.69 -19.18 36.26
N TYR A 342 21.26 -19.26 37.52
CA TYR A 342 20.31 -20.29 37.96
C TYR A 342 19.00 -20.12 37.20
N VAL A 343 18.51 -21.23 36.63
CA VAL A 343 17.28 -21.28 35.85
C VAL A 343 16.40 -22.42 36.37
N ASP A 344 15.09 -22.21 36.43
CA ASP A 344 14.12 -23.22 36.86
C ASP A 344 12.89 -23.22 35.94
N PHE A 345 12.78 -24.27 35.11
CA PHE A 345 11.64 -24.55 34.24
C PHE A 345 10.70 -25.63 34.81
N ASP A 346 11.19 -26.45 35.74
CA ASP A 346 10.62 -27.78 35.99
C ASP A 346 10.07 -27.97 37.41
N SER A 347 10.36 -27.07 38.34
CA SER A 347 9.87 -27.22 39.70
C SER A 347 8.34 -27.27 39.76
N GLU A 348 7.80 -27.96 40.78
CA GLU A 348 6.34 -28.03 40.99
C GLU A 348 5.69 -26.65 41.13
N ASP A 349 6.46 -25.65 41.57
CA ASP A 349 6.00 -24.26 41.64
C ASP A 349 5.80 -23.65 40.25
N VAL A 350 6.71 -23.93 39.31
CA VAL A 350 6.63 -23.42 37.93
C VAL A 350 5.57 -24.16 37.13
N ARG A 351 5.48 -25.49 37.28
CA ARG A 351 4.50 -26.33 36.55
C ARG A 351 3.04 -25.94 36.80
N LYS A 352 2.72 -25.35 37.95
CA LYS A 352 1.38 -24.83 38.26
C LYS A 352 0.95 -23.68 37.35
N PHE A 353 1.90 -22.99 36.74
CA PHE A 353 1.69 -21.85 35.84
C PHE A 353 1.95 -22.20 34.37
N SER A 354 2.01 -23.49 34.01
CA SER A 354 2.08 -23.91 32.61
C SER A 354 0.88 -23.37 31.83
N GLY A 355 1.10 -22.75 30.66
CA GLY A 355 0.05 -22.06 29.89
C GLY A 355 -0.37 -20.69 30.43
N ALA A 356 0.34 -20.14 31.43
CA ALA A 356 0.20 -18.77 31.91
C ALA A 356 1.47 -17.94 31.60
N ALA A 357 1.48 -16.66 31.97
CA ALA A 357 2.66 -15.82 31.81
C ALA A 357 3.58 -15.99 33.03
N GLY A 358 4.90 -15.98 32.82
CA GLY A 358 5.88 -16.10 33.89
C GLY A 358 5.76 -15.02 34.95
N CYS A 359 5.32 -13.81 34.56
CA CYS A 359 5.05 -12.72 35.49
C CYS A 359 3.96 -13.03 36.52
N ASP A 360 3.05 -13.98 36.24
CA ASP A 360 2.02 -14.42 37.19
C ASP A 360 2.57 -15.26 38.34
N MET A 361 3.80 -15.76 38.21
CA MET A 361 4.47 -16.50 39.26
C MET A 361 4.83 -15.59 40.45
N PRO A 362 4.82 -16.12 41.69
CA PRO A 362 5.19 -15.33 42.87
C PRO A 362 6.68 -14.94 42.87
N ASP A 363 7.01 -13.82 43.52
CA ASP A 363 8.41 -13.44 43.72
C ASP A 363 9.17 -14.52 44.50
N LYS A 364 10.34 -14.91 43.99
CA LYS A 364 11.19 -15.96 44.59
C LYS A 364 12.64 -15.50 44.66
N ILE A 365 13.36 -15.98 45.67
CA ILE A 365 14.78 -15.72 45.87
C ILE A 365 15.58 -16.90 45.31
N CYS A 366 16.71 -16.59 44.66
CA CYS A 366 17.59 -17.57 44.07
C CYS A 366 18.16 -18.51 45.16
N PRO A 367 17.98 -19.83 45.03
CA PRO A 367 18.46 -20.79 46.01
C PRO A 367 20.00 -20.90 46.03
N VAL A 368 20.68 -20.44 44.97
CA VAL A 368 22.14 -20.52 44.83
C VAL A 368 22.84 -19.27 45.38
N CYS A 369 22.39 -18.07 45.02
CA CYS A 369 23.09 -16.83 45.36
C CYS A 369 22.29 -15.84 46.23
N GLY A 370 21.05 -16.16 46.60
CA GLY A 370 20.23 -15.34 47.49
C GLY A 370 19.71 -14.02 46.90
N LYS A 371 19.90 -13.75 45.60
CA LYS A 371 19.33 -12.59 44.91
C LYS A 371 17.92 -12.87 44.39
N LYS A 372 17.11 -11.82 44.19
CA LYS A 372 15.76 -11.93 43.61
C LYS A 372 15.83 -12.57 42.20
N LEU A 373 14.93 -13.51 41.92
CA LEU A 373 14.79 -14.11 40.61
C LEU A 373 13.93 -13.21 39.71
N ARG A 374 14.29 -13.17 38.42
CA ARG A 374 13.42 -12.65 37.35
C ARG A 374 12.43 -13.74 36.94
N LYS A 375 11.30 -13.30 36.41
CA LYS A 375 10.18 -14.11 35.98
C LYS A 375 10.01 -13.91 34.47
N GLU A 376 10.17 -14.98 33.70
CA GLU A 376 10.27 -14.91 32.25
C GLU A 376 9.36 -15.95 31.60
N GLY A 377 9.05 -15.77 30.32
CA GLY A 377 8.32 -16.74 29.49
C GLY A 377 6.82 -16.50 29.40
N PHE A 378 6.27 -16.57 28.19
CA PHE A 378 4.84 -16.40 27.89
C PHE A 378 4.20 -17.65 27.24
N ASP A 379 4.97 -18.73 27.09
CA ASP A 379 4.50 -20.02 26.56
C ASP A 379 3.91 -19.96 25.14
N ILE A 380 4.63 -19.32 24.22
CA ILE A 380 4.13 -19.07 22.85
C ILE A 380 4.82 -20.03 21.85
N PRO A 381 4.05 -20.77 21.02
CA PRO A 381 4.62 -21.69 20.03
C PRO A 381 5.25 -20.92 18.86
N PHE A 382 6.43 -21.35 18.43
CA PHE A 382 7.18 -20.72 17.32
C PHE A 382 6.42 -20.81 15.99
N GLU A 383 5.68 -21.89 15.81
CA GLU A 383 4.94 -22.22 14.59
C GLU A 383 3.82 -21.21 14.30
N THR A 384 3.37 -20.42 15.27
CA THR A 384 2.47 -19.28 15.00
C THR A 384 3.12 -18.26 14.06
N PHE A 385 4.46 -18.14 14.09
CA PHE A 385 5.21 -17.22 13.25
C PHE A 385 5.42 -17.78 11.83
N LEU A 386 6.16 -18.89 11.67
CA LEU A 386 6.57 -19.44 10.35
C LEU A 386 5.76 -20.66 9.87
N GLY A 387 4.81 -21.14 10.67
CA GLY A 387 4.18 -22.43 10.44
C GLY A 387 5.15 -23.61 10.63
N PHE A 388 4.64 -24.82 10.46
CA PHE A 388 5.44 -26.04 10.64
C PHE A 388 6.45 -26.30 9.52
N LYS A 389 6.17 -25.82 8.30
CA LYS A 389 6.97 -26.09 7.10
C LYS A 389 7.71 -24.86 6.57
N GLY A 390 7.66 -23.72 7.28
CA GLY A 390 8.22 -22.46 6.77
C GLY A 390 7.50 -21.91 5.55
N ASN A 391 6.28 -22.38 5.28
CA ASN A 391 5.48 -21.98 4.12
C ASN A 391 4.64 -20.73 4.36
N LYS A 392 4.68 -20.18 5.59
CA LYS A 392 4.06 -18.90 5.93
C LYS A 392 5.13 -17.83 5.84
N GLU A 393 4.85 -16.80 5.05
CA GLU A 393 5.69 -15.61 5.01
C GLU A 393 5.59 -14.84 6.33
N PRO A 394 6.73 -14.55 7.00
CA PRO A 394 6.73 -13.76 8.22
C PRO A 394 6.52 -12.29 7.92
N ASP A 395 5.68 -11.64 8.73
CA ASP A 395 5.64 -10.18 8.83
C ASP A 395 6.30 -9.77 10.15
N ILE A 396 7.28 -8.85 10.09
CA ILE A 396 7.95 -8.30 11.26
C ILE A 396 7.41 -6.89 11.48
N ASP A 397 6.47 -6.77 12.39
CA ASP A 397 5.84 -5.52 12.79
C ASP A 397 6.63 -4.85 13.91
N LEU A 398 7.00 -3.59 13.71
CA LEU A 398 7.69 -2.80 14.74
C LEU A 398 6.93 -1.49 14.99
N ASN A 399 6.55 -1.24 16.23
CA ASN A 399 5.90 0.00 16.64
C ASN A 399 6.94 1.02 17.09
N PHE A 400 7.32 1.94 16.21
CA PHE A 400 8.16 3.08 16.55
C PHE A 400 7.33 4.22 17.12
N SER A 401 7.96 5.11 17.89
CA SER A 401 7.34 6.39 18.21
C SER A 401 6.95 7.15 16.94
N ASN A 402 5.79 7.80 16.94
CA ASN A 402 5.36 8.68 15.86
C ASN A 402 6.38 9.78 15.54
N GLU A 403 7.15 10.23 16.53
CA GLU A 403 8.21 11.24 16.37
C GLU A 403 9.45 10.67 15.65
N TYR A 404 9.67 9.37 15.77
CA TYR A 404 10.87 8.68 15.29
C TYR A 404 10.64 7.92 13.98
N GLN A 405 9.40 7.60 13.62
CA GLN A 405 9.06 6.78 12.45
C GLN A 405 9.75 7.24 11.15
N SER A 406 9.78 8.56 10.90
CA SER A 406 10.43 9.13 9.70
C SER A 406 11.94 8.89 9.67
N LYS A 407 12.61 8.92 10.83
CA LYS A 407 14.04 8.60 10.96
C LYS A 407 14.29 7.12 10.75
N ALA A 408 13.43 6.25 11.28
CA ALA A 408 13.49 4.81 11.05
C ALA A 408 13.31 4.48 9.56
N HIS A 409 12.37 5.13 8.86
CA HIS A 409 12.23 5.02 7.41
C HIS A 409 13.50 5.46 6.68
N ALA A 410 14.07 6.63 7.01
CA ALA A 410 15.30 7.10 6.39
C ALA A 410 16.50 6.17 6.65
N TYR A 411 16.54 5.52 7.81
CA TYR A 411 17.61 4.56 8.13
C TYR A 411 17.57 3.30 7.25
N THR A 412 16.42 2.94 6.68
CA THR A 412 16.36 1.84 5.70
C THR A 412 17.20 2.12 4.45
N GLU A 413 17.29 3.37 3.99
CA GLU A 413 18.18 3.76 2.89
C GLU A 413 19.67 3.59 3.25
N VAL A 414 20.03 3.72 4.53
CA VAL A 414 21.39 3.48 5.00
C VAL A 414 21.71 1.98 4.99
N ILE A 415 20.72 1.13 5.30
CA ILE A 415 20.88 -0.33 5.32
C ILE A 415 20.98 -0.90 3.90
N PHE A 416 20.09 -0.49 2.99
CA PHE A 416 19.98 -1.08 1.64
C PHE A 416 20.65 -0.29 0.53
N GLY A 417 21.00 0.97 0.80
CA GLY A 417 21.50 1.90 -0.18
C GLY A 417 20.42 2.89 -0.64
N LYS A 418 20.88 4.10 -0.97
CA LYS A 418 20.01 5.18 -1.42
C LYS A 418 19.29 4.79 -2.72
N GLY A 419 17.97 4.96 -2.75
CA GLY A 419 17.12 4.64 -3.91
C GLY A 419 16.70 3.18 -4.02
N GLN A 420 16.99 2.35 -3.01
CA GLN A 420 16.57 0.95 -2.94
C GLN A 420 15.33 0.72 -2.06
N THR A 421 14.74 1.78 -1.51
CA THR A 421 13.58 1.68 -0.62
C THR A 421 12.48 2.61 -1.08
N PHE A 422 11.25 2.09 -1.10
CA PHE A 422 10.07 2.83 -1.54
C PHE A 422 8.97 2.67 -0.51
N LYS A 423 8.16 3.71 -0.29
CA LYS A 423 6.99 3.56 0.56
C LYS A 423 5.89 2.81 -0.22
N ALA A 424 5.20 1.88 0.41
CA ALA A 424 4.09 1.20 -0.25
C ALA A 424 2.99 2.22 -0.60
N GLY A 425 2.57 2.27 -1.86
CA GLY A 425 1.48 3.11 -2.33
C GLY A 425 0.12 2.57 -1.89
N THR A 426 -0.87 3.45 -1.78
CA THR A 426 -2.27 3.05 -1.58
C THR A 426 -3.18 3.73 -2.60
N ILE A 427 -4.23 3.02 -3.02
CA ILE A 427 -5.24 3.55 -3.94
C ILE A 427 -6.50 3.85 -3.13
N GLY A 428 -6.83 5.12 -2.98
CA GLY A 428 -8.05 5.55 -2.28
C GLY A 428 -9.25 5.46 -3.21
N THR A 429 -10.17 4.55 -2.93
CA THR A 429 -11.41 4.34 -3.70
C THR A 429 -12.60 5.05 -3.07
N VAL A 430 -13.70 5.15 -3.82
CA VAL A 430 -14.97 5.66 -3.31
C VAL A 430 -15.62 4.58 -2.43
N ALA A 431 -15.66 4.82 -1.11
CA ALA A 431 -16.40 3.98 -0.17
C ALA A 431 -17.91 4.27 -0.23
N GLU A 432 -18.71 3.32 0.26
CA GLU A 432 -20.18 3.37 0.25
C GLU A 432 -20.76 4.72 0.70
N LYS A 433 -20.39 5.22 1.89
CA LYS A 433 -20.86 6.52 2.40
C LYS A 433 -20.57 7.70 1.46
N THR A 434 -19.42 7.67 0.80
CA THR A 434 -19.04 8.72 -0.16
C THR A 434 -19.86 8.59 -1.44
N ALA A 435 -20.09 7.37 -1.92
CA ALA A 435 -20.93 7.11 -3.09
C ALA A 435 -22.38 7.61 -2.88
N TYR A 436 -22.98 7.36 -1.70
CA TYR A 436 -24.29 7.94 -1.35
C TYR A 436 -24.29 9.46 -1.43
N GLY A 437 -23.22 10.10 -0.92
CA GLY A 437 -23.05 11.54 -1.03
C GLY A 437 -22.98 12.03 -2.48
N TYR A 438 -22.28 11.29 -3.35
CA TYR A 438 -22.17 11.63 -4.77
C TYR A 438 -23.52 11.61 -5.49
N VAL A 439 -24.31 10.55 -5.26
CA VAL A 439 -25.64 10.38 -5.87
C VAL A 439 -26.60 11.45 -5.38
N LYS A 440 -26.64 11.72 -4.06
CA LYS A 440 -27.49 12.78 -3.52
C LYS A 440 -27.11 14.16 -4.07
N GLY A 441 -25.81 14.49 -4.05
CA GLY A 441 -25.33 15.75 -4.59
C GLY A 441 -25.58 15.91 -6.10
N TYR A 442 -25.62 14.81 -6.87
CA TYR A 442 -26.04 14.85 -8.26
C TYR A 442 -27.52 15.26 -8.41
N PHE A 443 -28.44 14.64 -7.66
CA PHE A 443 -29.86 14.98 -7.72
C PHE A 443 -30.17 16.37 -7.16
N GLU A 444 -29.41 16.85 -6.17
CA GLU A 444 -29.47 18.23 -5.67
C GLU A 444 -29.14 19.22 -6.79
N LYS A 445 -28.01 19.04 -7.48
CA LYS A 445 -27.63 19.88 -8.63
C LYS A 445 -28.63 19.81 -9.78
N GLN A 446 -29.19 18.63 -10.06
CA GLN A 446 -30.26 18.50 -11.06
C GLN A 446 -31.51 19.29 -10.65
N SER A 447 -31.86 19.28 -9.36
CA SER A 447 -32.98 20.05 -8.84
C SER A 447 -32.78 21.55 -9.00
N GLU A 448 -31.55 22.03 -8.76
CA GLU A 448 -31.15 23.42 -9.01
C GLU A 448 -31.26 23.79 -10.49
N LYS A 449 -30.73 22.95 -11.39
CA LYS A 449 -30.78 23.16 -12.85
C LYS A 449 -32.21 23.21 -13.39
N LEU A 450 -33.11 22.36 -12.88
CA LEU A 450 -34.47 22.21 -13.39
C LEU A 450 -35.52 23.08 -12.66
N GLY A 451 -35.14 23.79 -11.59
CA GLY A 451 -36.02 24.66 -10.82
C GLY A 451 -37.13 23.94 -10.03
N HIS A 452 -37.04 22.61 -9.88
CA HIS A 452 -37.97 21.81 -9.08
C HIS A 452 -37.24 20.62 -8.46
N ASN A 453 -37.79 20.08 -7.37
CA ASN A 453 -37.12 19.02 -6.61
C ASN A 453 -37.14 17.68 -7.35
N VAL A 454 -35.96 17.15 -7.68
CA VAL A 454 -35.75 15.83 -8.28
C VAL A 454 -35.38 14.84 -7.18
N THR A 455 -36.38 14.17 -6.61
CA THR A 455 -36.17 13.12 -5.61
C THR A 455 -36.32 11.73 -6.22
N LYS A 456 -35.41 10.82 -5.87
CA LYS A 456 -35.51 9.38 -6.19
C LYS A 456 -35.83 8.56 -4.94
N ARG A 457 -36.39 7.37 -5.15
CA ARG A 457 -36.62 6.39 -4.08
C ARG A 457 -35.27 5.90 -3.55
N ASN A 458 -35.23 5.52 -2.27
CA ASN A 458 -33.99 5.03 -1.65
C ASN A 458 -33.39 3.87 -2.45
N CYS A 459 -34.17 2.87 -2.88
CA CYS A 459 -33.65 1.74 -3.68
C CYS A 459 -32.87 2.16 -4.94
N GLU A 460 -33.27 3.25 -5.60
CA GLU A 460 -32.54 3.78 -6.76
C GLU A 460 -31.26 4.50 -6.33
N ILE A 461 -31.29 5.24 -5.22
CA ILE A 461 -30.08 5.88 -4.66
C ILE A 461 -29.06 4.81 -4.26
N GLU A 462 -29.49 3.73 -3.61
CA GLU A 462 -28.64 2.62 -3.19
C GLU A 462 -28.01 1.91 -4.39
N ARG A 463 -28.81 1.61 -5.43
CA ARG A 463 -28.32 1.05 -6.70
C ARG A 463 -27.28 1.96 -7.36
N LEU A 464 -27.57 3.26 -7.47
CA LEU A 464 -26.66 4.23 -8.08
C LEU A 464 -25.36 4.39 -7.27
N ALA A 465 -25.47 4.37 -5.94
CA ALA A 465 -24.32 4.44 -5.05
C ALA A 465 -23.44 3.20 -5.21
N ALA A 466 -24.03 2.00 -5.23
CA ALA A 466 -23.31 0.75 -5.43
C ALA A 466 -22.46 0.76 -6.72
N GLY A 467 -22.99 1.27 -7.83
CA GLY A 467 -22.25 1.38 -9.09
C GLY A 467 -21.16 2.46 -9.10
N CYS A 468 -21.05 3.28 -8.05
CA CYS A 468 -19.98 4.26 -7.87
C CYS A 468 -18.90 3.81 -6.88
N VAL A 469 -19.10 2.68 -6.19
CA VAL A 469 -18.12 2.12 -5.23
C VAL A 469 -16.88 1.62 -5.97
N ASP A 470 -15.74 1.61 -5.30
CA ASP A 470 -14.43 1.14 -5.79
C ASP A 470 -13.79 1.96 -6.94
N ILE A 471 -14.48 2.98 -7.43
CA ILE A 471 -13.89 3.94 -8.37
C ILE A 471 -12.69 4.63 -7.70
N ARG A 472 -11.53 4.60 -8.35
CA ARG A 472 -10.33 5.30 -7.90
C ARG A 472 -10.61 6.80 -7.76
N ARG A 473 -10.33 7.35 -6.58
CA ARG A 473 -10.47 8.77 -6.28
C ARG A 473 -9.12 9.45 -6.07
N THR A 474 -8.24 8.85 -5.29
CA THR A 474 -6.94 9.44 -4.92
C THR A 474 -5.87 8.36 -4.80
N THR A 475 -4.63 8.77 -4.53
CA THR A 475 -3.54 7.87 -4.13
C THR A 475 -2.95 8.38 -2.84
N GLY A 476 -2.43 7.47 -2.02
CA GLY A 476 -1.87 7.76 -0.72
C GLY A 476 -0.60 6.95 -0.47
N GLN A 477 -0.27 6.83 0.81
CA GLN A 477 0.88 6.07 1.29
C GLN A 477 0.42 5.07 2.36
N HIS A 478 1.06 3.91 2.43
CA HIS A 478 0.88 2.96 3.52
C HIS A 478 1.35 3.59 4.84
N PRO A 479 0.70 3.33 5.98
CA PRO A 479 1.06 3.95 7.26
C PRO A 479 2.51 3.73 7.68
N GLY A 480 3.10 2.57 7.38
CA GLY A 480 4.49 2.27 7.72
C GLY A 480 5.21 1.27 6.82
N GLY A 481 4.59 0.87 5.72
CA GLY A 481 5.12 -0.19 4.86
C GLY A 481 6.21 0.36 3.94
N ILE A 482 7.43 -0.14 4.12
CA ILE A 482 8.57 0.16 3.26
C ILE A 482 8.88 -1.08 2.43
N VAL A 483 8.77 -0.93 1.11
CA VAL A 483 9.14 -1.94 0.12
C VAL A 483 10.63 -1.84 -0.15
N VAL A 484 11.33 -2.97 -0.03
CA VAL A 484 12.77 -3.06 -0.23
C VAL A 484 13.08 -3.66 -1.60
N LEU A 485 13.84 -2.94 -2.40
CA LEU A 485 14.39 -3.41 -3.67
C LEU A 485 15.78 -4.04 -3.42
N PRO A 486 16.01 -5.29 -3.86
CA PRO A 486 17.34 -5.89 -3.77
C PRO A 486 18.36 -5.18 -4.65
N ILE A 487 19.61 -5.12 -4.16
CA ILE A 487 20.72 -4.53 -4.91
C ILE A 487 20.89 -5.24 -6.25
N GLY A 488 20.95 -4.45 -7.34
CA GLY A 488 21.12 -4.94 -8.71
C GLY A 488 19.82 -5.14 -9.48
N GLU A 489 18.66 -5.10 -8.82
CA GLU A 489 17.35 -5.08 -9.48
C GLU A 489 16.91 -3.63 -9.80
N GLU A 490 15.93 -3.50 -10.69
CA GLU A 490 15.32 -2.21 -11.05
C GLU A 490 13.84 -2.19 -10.64
N ILE A 491 13.40 -1.15 -9.93
CA ILE A 491 12.01 -1.08 -9.43
C ILE A 491 10.96 -1.22 -10.55
N HIS A 492 11.23 -0.67 -11.74
CA HIS A 492 10.34 -0.69 -12.90
C HIS A 492 10.14 -2.09 -13.50
N THR A 493 10.87 -3.12 -13.05
CA THR A 493 10.54 -4.51 -13.42
C THR A 493 9.37 -5.05 -12.61
N PHE A 494 9.07 -4.45 -11.45
CA PHE A 494 7.98 -4.85 -10.55
C PHE A 494 6.80 -3.88 -10.61
N THR A 495 7.06 -2.58 -10.49
CA THR A 495 6.02 -1.56 -10.41
C THR A 495 6.53 -0.19 -10.86
N PRO A 496 5.68 0.66 -11.47
CA PRO A 496 5.99 2.08 -11.59
C PRO A 496 6.11 2.74 -10.20
N ILE A 497 6.66 3.95 -10.16
CA ILE A 497 6.77 4.76 -8.94
C ILE A 497 6.13 6.13 -9.13
N GLN A 498 5.70 6.75 -8.04
CA GLN A 498 5.05 8.07 -8.06
C GLN A 498 5.22 8.81 -6.73
N HIS A 499 4.71 10.04 -6.64
CA HIS A 499 4.51 10.71 -5.36
C HIS A 499 3.11 10.45 -4.80
N PRO A 500 2.95 10.28 -3.48
CA PRO A 500 1.63 10.11 -2.87
C PRO A 500 0.78 11.36 -3.12
N ALA A 501 -0.45 11.16 -3.60
CA ALA A 501 -1.36 12.23 -3.99
C ALA A 501 -0.77 13.24 -5.00
N ASN A 502 0.27 12.86 -5.76
CA ASN A 502 1.05 13.74 -6.65
C ASN A 502 1.61 15.00 -5.96
N LYS A 503 1.97 14.91 -4.68
CA LYS A 503 2.65 16.00 -3.95
C LYS A 503 4.12 16.05 -4.33
N MET A 504 4.49 16.98 -5.21
CA MET A 504 5.84 17.10 -5.78
C MET A 504 6.89 17.64 -4.78
N ASP A 505 6.44 18.25 -3.69
CA ASP A 505 7.26 18.71 -2.57
C ASP A 505 7.56 17.59 -1.56
N SER A 506 6.93 16.42 -1.71
CA SER A 506 7.18 15.26 -0.88
C SER A 506 8.51 14.61 -1.23
N GLY A 507 9.41 14.48 -0.25
CA GLY A 507 10.62 13.66 -0.36
C GLY A 507 10.34 12.15 -0.44
N ILE A 508 9.07 11.73 -0.29
CA ILE A 508 8.65 10.34 -0.32
C ILE A 508 8.24 9.92 -1.73
N THR A 509 8.83 8.83 -2.19
CA THR A 509 8.41 8.10 -3.39
C THR A 509 7.64 6.84 -2.99
N THR A 510 6.50 6.62 -3.62
CA THR A 510 5.65 5.45 -3.40
C THR A 510 5.64 4.52 -4.61
N THR A 511 5.44 3.22 -4.38
CA THR A 511 5.05 2.28 -5.45
C THR A 511 3.73 2.73 -6.08
N HIS A 512 3.56 2.53 -7.39
CA HIS A 512 2.32 2.86 -8.09
C HIS A 512 1.27 1.77 -7.87
N PHE A 513 1.71 0.52 -7.80
CA PHE A 513 0.89 -0.58 -7.31
C PHE A 513 0.79 -0.54 -5.79
N ASP A 514 -0.36 -0.94 -5.27
CA ASP A 514 -0.46 -1.29 -3.86
C ASP A 514 0.42 -2.52 -3.54
N TYR A 515 0.73 -2.71 -2.26
CA TYR A 515 1.60 -3.81 -1.85
C TYR A 515 0.99 -5.17 -2.15
N HIS A 516 -0.34 -5.33 -2.06
CA HIS A 516 -1.03 -6.60 -2.35
C HIS A 516 -0.79 -7.09 -3.78
N SER A 517 -0.53 -6.18 -4.72
CA SER A 517 -0.22 -6.53 -6.10
C SER A 517 1.23 -7.02 -6.32
N ILE A 518 2.12 -6.82 -5.34
CA ILE A 518 3.57 -7.09 -5.46
C ILE A 518 4.16 -7.82 -4.25
N ASP A 519 3.33 -8.33 -3.34
CA ASP A 519 3.77 -8.97 -2.09
C ASP A 519 4.50 -10.30 -2.33
N HIS A 520 4.16 -11.00 -3.41
CA HIS A 520 4.85 -12.21 -3.85
C HIS A 520 6.25 -11.91 -4.41
N ASN A 521 6.57 -10.66 -4.74
CA ASN A 521 7.86 -10.28 -5.34
C ASN A 521 8.84 -9.68 -4.37
N LEU A 522 8.41 -8.63 -3.66
CA LEU A 522 9.27 -7.75 -2.90
C LEU A 522 8.92 -7.79 -1.42
N LEU A 523 9.94 -7.74 -0.59
CA LEU A 523 9.76 -7.72 0.85
C LEU A 523 9.26 -6.34 1.31
N LYS A 524 8.27 -6.34 2.22
CA LYS A 524 7.88 -5.16 3.00
C LYS A 524 8.38 -5.26 4.43
N LEU A 525 8.79 -4.11 4.97
CA LEU A 525 9.04 -3.89 6.38
C LEU A 525 7.94 -2.96 6.91
N ASP A 526 7.19 -3.41 7.91
CA ASP A 526 6.17 -2.58 8.56
C ASP A 526 6.76 -1.80 9.74
N ILE A 527 7.28 -0.62 9.40
CA ILE A 527 7.83 0.37 10.33
C ILE A 527 6.69 1.32 10.70
N LEU A 528 5.87 0.91 11.66
CA LEU A 528 4.65 1.59 12.06
C LEU A 528 4.93 2.70 13.07
N GLY A 529 4.17 3.78 13.00
CA GLY A 529 4.12 4.80 14.04
C GLY A 529 3.04 4.44 15.05
N HIS A 530 3.38 4.46 16.34
CA HIS A 530 2.45 4.22 17.43
C HIS A 530 2.60 5.29 18.53
N LEU A 531 1.51 5.55 19.25
CA LEU A 531 1.51 6.51 20.36
C LEU A 531 2.12 5.91 21.63
N ASP A 532 1.91 4.63 21.92
CA ASP A 532 2.43 4.01 23.16
C ASP A 532 3.94 4.22 23.38
N PRO A 533 4.85 3.98 22.41
CA PRO A 533 6.27 4.26 22.62
C PRO A 533 6.55 5.73 22.90
N THR A 534 5.76 6.63 22.29
CA THR A 534 5.86 8.07 22.51
C THR A 534 5.41 8.45 23.93
N MET A 535 4.30 7.88 24.40
CA MET A 535 3.77 8.09 25.74
C MET A 535 4.71 7.55 26.82
N ILE A 536 5.20 6.32 26.64
CA ILE A 536 6.15 5.68 27.58
C ILE A 536 7.45 6.49 27.62
N ARG A 537 7.97 6.94 26.47
CA ARG A 537 9.16 7.79 26.43
C ARG A 537 8.96 9.09 27.19
N MET A 538 7.83 9.77 26.97
CA MET A 538 7.50 10.98 27.71
C MET A 538 7.41 10.72 29.23
N LEU A 539 6.82 9.60 29.66
CA LEU A 539 6.76 9.22 31.06
C LEU A 539 8.15 8.92 31.65
N GLN A 540 9.01 8.25 30.91
CA GLN A 540 10.41 8.03 31.29
C GLN A 540 11.15 9.36 31.46
N ASP A 541 11.02 10.28 30.50
CA ASP A 541 11.69 11.58 30.54
C ASP A 541 11.19 12.46 31.70
N LEU A 542 9.91 12.35 32.07
CA LEU A 542 9.31 13.11 33.18
C LEU A 542 9.62 12.53 34.57
N THR A 543 9.67 11.20 34.68
CA THR A 543 9.81 10.52 35.99
C THR A 543 11.24 10.09 36.29
N GLY A 544 12.09 9.95 35.27
CA GLY A 544 13.42 9.35 35.37
C GLY A 544 13.42 7.85 35.62
N LEU A 545 12.26 7.19 35.55
CA LEU A 545 12.11 5.75 35.75
C LEU A 545 12.34 5.00 34.43
N ASP A 546 13.10 3.91 34.49
CA ASP A 546 13.26 3.01 33.35
C ASP A 546 12.00 2.14 33.19
N PRO A 547 11.26 2.24 32.06
CA PRO A 547 10.05 1.47 31.85
C PRO A 547 10.30 -0.04 31.78
N THR A 548 11.52 -0.48 31.45
CA THR A 548 11.87 -1.91 31.34
C THR A 548 12.04 -2.60 32.70
N GLU A 549 12.17 -1.82 33.78
CA GLU A 549 12.29 -2.32 35.15
C GLU A 549 10.95 -2.28 35.92
N ILE A 550 9.85 -1.87 35.28
CA ILE A 550 8.52 -1.83 35.90
C ILE A 550 7.94 -3.25 35.98
N PRO A 551 7.50 -3.72 37.16
CA PRO A 551 6.93 -5.06 37.33
C PRO A 551 5.56 -5.17 36.67
N LEU A 552 5.37 -6.24 35.88
CA LEU A 552 4.10 -6.54 35.19
C LEU A 552 2.99 -7.07 36.12
N ASP A 553 3.33 -7.44 37.35
CA ASP A 553 2.43 -8.05 38.34
C ASP A 553 2.12 -7.12 39.53
N SER A 554 2.37 -5.81 39.41
CA SER A 554 2.09 -4.85 40.47
C SER A 554 0.61 -4.93 40.92
N PRO A 555 0.31 -5.30 42.19
CA PRO A 555 -1.08 -5.45 42.64
C PRO A 555 -1.89 -4.16 42.58
N GLU A 556 -1.23 -3.02 42.80
CA GLU A 556 -1.83 -1.68 42.72
C GLU A 556 -2.24 -1.36 41.29
N VAL A 557 -1.35 -1.58 40.31
CA VAL A 557 -1.64 -1.34 38.89
C VAL A 557 -2.72 -2.30 38.40
N MET A 558 -2.63 -3.59 38.78
CA MET A 558 -3.63 -4.60 38.41
C MET A 558 -5.03 -4.30 38.96
N SER A 559 -5.12 -3.58 40.08
CA SER A 559 -6.41 -3.17 40.66
C SER A 559 -7.16 -2.16 39.79
N LEU A 560 -6.48 -1.40 38.92
CA LEU A 560 -7.11 -0.46 37.98
C LEU A 560 -8.08 -1.15 37.02
N PHE A 561 -7.82 -2.43 36.70
CA PHE A 561 -8.67 -3.24 35.85
C PHE A 561 -9.84 -3.90 36.60
N LYS A 562 -9.93 -3.70 37.92
CA LYS A 562 -10.98 -4.27 38.79
C LYS A 562 -11.90 -3.19 39.36
N ASP A 563 -11.34 -2.07 39.79
CA ASP A 563 -12.06 -0.95 40.39
C ASP A 563 -11.25 0.36 40.32
N THR A 564 -11.70 1.38 41.06
CA THR A 564 -11.11 2.73 41.12
C THR A 564 -10.23 2.96 42.37
N SER A 565 -9.99 1.92 43.19
CA SER A 565 -9.35 2.05 44.50
C SER A 565 -7.90 2.56 44.43
N ALA A 566 -7.10 2.09 43.48
CA ALA A 566 -5.73 2.58 43.27
C ALA A 566 -5.64 4.07 42.91
N LEU A 567 -6.71 4.65 42.36
CA LEU A 567 -6.77 6.07 42.03
C LEU A 567 -7.26 6.94 43.20
N GLY A 568 -7.80 6.32 44.26
CA GLY A 568 -8.37 7.04 45.41
C GLY A 568 -9.62 7.86 45.08
N ILE A 569 -10.36 7.49 44.02
CA ILE A 569 -11.57 8.18 43.55
C ILE A 569 -12.79 7.25 43.58
N THR A 570 -13.99 7.82 43.48
CA THR A 570 -15.23 7.05 43.32
C THR A 570 -15.70 7.02 41.86
N PRO A 571 -16.46 5.99 41.42
CA PRO A 571 -17.00 5.93 40.07
C PRO A 571 -17.79 7.18 39.64
N ASP A 572 -18.52 7.81 40.56
CA ASP A 572 -19.31 9.02 40.28
C ASP A 572 -18.44 10.21 39.85
N MET A 573 -17.18 10.27 40.28
CA MET A 573 -16.25 11.35 39.92
C MET A 573 -15.76 11.25 38.47
N ILE A 574 -15.91 10.09 37.83
CA ILE A 574 -15.48 9.82 36.45
C ILE A 574 -16.66 9.42 35.56
N GLY A 575 -17.84 9.97 35.84
CA GLY A 575 -19.02 9.77 34.99
C GLY A 575 -19.70 8.40 35.17
N GLY A 576 -19.50 7.74 36.30
CA GLY A 576 -20.08 6.43 36.62
C GLY A 576 -19.22 5.24 36.18
N THR A 577 -18.03 5.48 35.63
CA THR A 577 -17.11 4.41 35.22
C THR A 577 -16.60 3.65 36.44
N LYS A 578 -16.77 2.32 36.43
CA LYS A 578 -16.47 1.47 37.60
C LYS A 578 -15.01 1.07 37.74
N LEU A 579 -14.22 1.20 36.66
CA LEU A 579 -12.83 0.77 36.57
C LEU A 579 -11.88 1.98 36.49
N GLY A 580 -10.65 1.82 36.96
CA GLY A 580 -9.56 2.77 36.80
C GLY A 580 -8.83 2.71 35.44
N ALA A 581 -9.44 2.09 34.42
CA ALA A 581 -8.79 1.81 33.13
C ALA A 581 -8.92 2.93 32.08
N LEU A 582 -9.56 4.06 32.41
CA LEU A 582 -9.72 5.18 31.45
C LEU A 582 -8.36 5.70 30.96
N GLY A 583 -8.22 5.82 29.64
CA GLY A 583 -6.99 6.28 29.00
C GLY A 583 -5.87 5.23 28.91
N ILE A 584 -6.07 4.02 29.43
CA ILE A 584 -5.16 2.89 29.18
C ILE A 584 -5.40 2.40 27.74
N PRO A 585 -4.34 2.25 26.91
CA PRO A 585 -4.46 1.72 25.55
C PRO A 585 -5.24 0.41 25.51
N GLU A 586 -6.13 0.27 24.53
CA GLU A 586 -7.10 -0.83 24.34
C GLU A 586 -8.16 -0.98 25.44
N PHE A 587 -7.76 -1.08 26.71
CA PHE A 587 -8.66 -1.35 27.84
C PHE A 587 -9.52 -0.16 28.27
N GLY A 588 -9.22 1.06 27.82
CA GLY A 588 -9.97 2.27 28.16
C GLY A 588 -11.27 2.47 27.39
N THR A 589 -11.65 1.55 26.49
CA THR A 589 -12.90 1.62 25.73
C THR A 589 -14.09 1.07 26.53
N ASP A 590 -15.30 1.59 26.30
CA ASP A 590 -16.51 1.09 26.99
C ASP A 590 -16.72 -0.41 26.79
N PHE A 591 -16.40 -0.92 25.60
CA PHE A 591 -16.49 -2.33 25.27
C PHE A 591 -15.51 -3.19 26.08
N ALA A 592 -14.21 -2.83 26.08
CA ALA A 592 -13.20 -3.57 26.83
C ALA A 592 -13.42 -3.47 28.35
N MET A 593 -13.84 -2.30 28.85
CA MET A 593 -14.18 -2.13 30.26
C MET A 593 -15.37 -2.99 30.68
N GLN A 594 -16.40 -3.16 29.84
CA GLN A 594 -17.49 -4.07 30.13
C GLN A 594 -17.00 -5.53 30.19
N MET A 595 -16.10 -5.93 29.29
CA MET A 595 -15.48 -7.26 29.32
C MET A 595 -14.68 -7.49 30.61
N LEU A 596 -13.90 -6.51 31.06
CA LEU A 596 -13.16 -6.57 32.32
C LEU A 596 -14.08 -6.75 33.54
N ILE A 597 -15.23 -6.07 33.56
CA ILE A 597 -16.24 -6.20 34.64
C ILE A 597 -16.83 -7.62 34.67
N ASP A 598 -17.13 -8.17 33.50
CA ASP A 598 -17.72 -9.51 33.37
C ASP A 598 -16.67 -10.59 33.71
N ALA A 599 -15.43 -10.38 33.28
CA ALA A 599 -14.34 -11.36 33.35
C ALA A 599 -13.59 -11.36 34.70
N LYS A 600 -13.47 -10.22 35.39
CA LYS A 600 -12.77 -10.04 36.67
C LYS A 600 -11.35 -10.66 36.68
N PRO A 601 -10.45 -10.18 35.81
CA PRO A 601 -9.10 -10.74 35.67
C PRO A 601 -8.33 -10.72 36.99
N GLN A 602 -7.59 -11.78 37.31
CA GLN A 602 -6.75 -11.85 38.52
C GLN A 602 -5.27 -11.70 38.20
N HIS A 603 -4.86 -12.19 37.04
CA HIS A 603 -3.47 -12.31 36.62
C HIS A 603 -3.20 -11.52 35.34
N PHE A 604 -1.93 -11.29 35.01
CA PHE A 604 -1.55 -10.61 33.76
C PHE A 604 -1.96 -11.43 32.53
N SER A 605 -1.84 -12.76 32.60
CA SER A 605 -2.32 -13.66 31.54
C SER A 605 -3.82 -13.52 31.25
N ASP A 606 -4.64 -13.19 32.26
CA ASP A 606 -6.07 -12.90 32.04
C ASP A 606 -6.26 -11.63 31.21
N LEU A 607 -5.45 -10.59 31.43
CA LEU A 607 -5.48 -9.37 30.63
C LEU A 607 -5.08 -9.66 29.17
N VAL A 608 -4.03 -10.46 28.96
CA VAL A 608 -3.62 -10.86 27.59
C VAL A 608 -4.76 -11.58 26.87
N ARG A 609 -5.46 -12.48 27.55
CA ARG A 609 -6.63 -13.19 27.00
C ARG A 609 -7.80 -12.26 26.70
N ILE A 610 -8.11 -11.33 27.60
CA ILE A 610 -9.18 -10.35 27.40
C ILE A 610 -8.85 -9.41 26.25
N ALA A 611 -7.58 -8.98 26.10
CA ALA A 611 -7.15 -8.22 24.93
C ALA A 611 -7.44 -9.00 23.64
N GLY A 612 -7.08 -10.29 23.58
CA GLY A 612 -7.42 -11.15 22.45
C GLY A 612 -8.92 -11.21 22.14
N LEU A 613 -9.76 -11.35 23.17
CA LEU A 613 -11.22 -11.39 23.01
C LEU A 613 -11.85 -10.04 22.62
N ALA A 614 -11.22 -8.92 22.99
CA ALA A 614 -11.69 -7.57 22.69
C ALA A 614 -11.47 -7.17 21.22
N HIS A 615 -10.63 -7.90 20.49
CA HIS A 615 -10.25 -7.59 19.11
C HIS A 615 -10.81 -8.60 18.10
N GLY A 616 -11.93 -8.23 17.48
CA GLY A 616 -12.49 -8.96 16.34
C GLY A 616 -14.01 -9.05 16.41
N THR A 617 -14.66 -8.94 15.25
CA THR A 617 -16.10 -9.17 15.13
C THR A 617 -16.40 -10.64 15.47
N ASP A 618 -17.49 -10.88 16.22
CA ASP A 618 -17.97 -12.22 16.60
C ASP A 618 -16.99 -13.07 17.45
N VAL A 619 -15.98 -12.44 18.05
CA VAL A 619 -15.07 -13.11 19.01
C VAL A 619 -15.71 -13.18 20.40
N TRP A 620 -16.18 -12.04 20.92
CA TRP A 620 -16.82 -11.96 22.24
C TRP A 620 -18.35 -12.05 22.17
N LEU A 621 -18.99 -11.06 21.53
CA LEU A 621 -20.45 -10.93 21.47
C LEU A 621 -21.06 -12.13 20.73
N GLY A 622 -22.02 -12.81 21.36
CA GLY A 622 -22.70 -13.98 20.78
C GLY A 622 -21.84 -15.24 20.67
N ASN A 623 -20.61 -15.23 21.21
CA ASN A 623 -19.67 -16.34 21.14
C ASN A 623 -19.06 -16.63 22.53
N ALA A 624 -17.82 -16.19 22.81
CA ALA A 624 -17.16 -16.45 24.08
C ALA A 624 -17.95 -15.95 25.29
N GLN A 625 -18.62 -14.79 25.16
CA GLN A 625 -19.50 -14.25 26.20
C GLN A 625 -20.62 -15.21 26.57
N THR A 626 -21.28 -15.81 25.58
CA THR A 626 -22.40 -16.73 25.79
C THR A 626 -21.91 -18.02 26.45
N LEU A 627 -20.78 -18.57 26.00
CA LEU A 627 -20.21 -19.79 26.57
C LEU A 627 -19.78 -19.60 28.03
N ILE A 628 -19.24 -18.43 28.37
CA ILE A 628 -18.87 -18.08 29.75
C ILE A 628 -20.12 -17.86 30.61
N ALA A 629 -21.12 -17.13 30.10
CA ALA A 629 -22.38 -16.90 30.82
C ALA A 629 -23.17 -18.19 31.08
N GLU A 630 -23.12 -19.16 30.16
CA GLU A 630 -23.73 -20.48 30.31
C GLU A 630 -22.92 -21.44 31.19
N GLY A 631 -21.72 -21.04 31.64
CA GLY A 631 -20.82 -21.86 32.45
C GLY A 631 -20.20 -23.04 31.69
N LYS A 632 -20.26 -23.03 30.35
CA LYS A 632 -19.67 -24.06 29.48
C LYS A 632 -18.17 -23.86 29.27
N ALA A 633 -17.68 -22.64 29.49
CA ALA A 633 -16.27 -22.28 29.42
C ALA A 633 -15.92 -21.26 30.51
N THR A 634 -14.65 -21.18 30.87
CA THR A 634 -14.07 -20.05 31.62
C THR A 634 -13.22 -19.19 30.68
N ILE A 635 -12.76 -18.02 31.12
CA ILE A 635 -11.77 -17.22 30.36
C ILE A 635 -10.52 -18.05 30.08
N SER A 636 -10.14 -18.92 31.02
CA SER A 636 -8.96 -19.76 30.88
C SER A 636 -9.12 -20.90 29.85
N THR A 637 -10.36 -21.27 29.50
CA THR A 637 -10.64 -22.34 28.51
C THR A 637 -11.27 -21.82 27.21
N ALA A 638 -11.64 -20.53 27.15
CA ALA A 638 -12.14 -19.92 25.94
C ALA A 638 -11.01 -19.72 24.92
N ILE A 639 -11.35 -19.74 23.63
CA ILE A 639 -10.42 -19.43 22.55
C ILE A 639 -10.18 -17.92 22.57
N CYS A 640 -9.04 -17.50 23.14
CA CYS A 640 -8.69 -16.09 23.30
C CYS A 640 -7.65 -15.65 22.27
N THR A 641 -6.82 -16.58 21.81
CA THR A 641 -5.79 -16.37 20.80
C THR A 641 -5.83 -17.48 19.75
N ARG A 642 -5.22 -17.24 18.60
CA ARG A 642 -5.06 -18.28 17.55
C ARG A 642 -4.14 -19.41 18.00
N ASP A 643 -3.18 -19.12 18.88
CA ASP A 643 -2.22 -20.05 19.45
C ASP A 643 -2.92 -21.11 20.31
N ASP A 644 -3.98 -20.73 21.03
CA ASP A 644 -4.80 -21.65 21.83
C ASP A 644 -5.43 -22.75 20.95
N ILE A 645 -5.89 -22.39 19.74
CA ILE A 645 -6.49 -23.34 18.79
C ILE A 645 -5.44 -24.37 18.37
N MET A 646 -4.24 -23.91 18.00
CA MET A 646 -3.16 -24.77 17.55
C MET A 646 -2.63 -25.69 18.66
N THR A 647 -2.59 -25.19 19.90
CA THR A 647 -2.08 -25.97 21.04
C THR A 647 -3.11 -26.99 21.54
N TYR A 648 -4.40 -26.69 21.36
CA TYR A 648 -5.49 -27.59 21.73
C TYR A 648 -5.70 -28.74 20.72
N LEU A 649 -5.60 -28.47 19.42
CA LEU A 649 -5.76 -29.45 18.33
C LEU A 649 -4.52 -30.34 18.17
#